data_AF-A0A817PVD5-F1
#
_entry.id   AF-A0A817PVD5-F1
#
_cell.length_a   1.000
_cell.length_b   1.000
_cell.length_c   1.000
_cell.angle_alpha   90.00
_cell.angle_beta   90.00
_cell.angle_gamma   90.00
#
_symmetry.space_group_name_H-M   'P 1'
#
loop_
_entity.id
_entity.type
_entity.pdbx_description
1 polymer ?
#
loop_
_entity_poly.entity_id
_entity_poly.type
_entity_poly.pdbx_seq_one_letter_code
_entity_poly.pdbx_strand_id
1 'polypeptide(L)'
;MGETPNLRQNPEEKCKMFAKVVEQFTELPRPIVTILAENKGADYKLKKENGYFKLPNGDFYPHNLFGAIQSLTSHSGDDMEEAIIRAAFKDISKFTLKPKLVVELLSDGVQSVKNAQMVIDKIQFQISASPIMENLEQSWKNMSSSIHDNYPGTLLCVQRVFERKKIYTMENLPQTKKDIVSLMKEIPANNVVPQLLEQALGIEVPKLNISLVTGQCYNIINDCTVPITIFKLETNYTLSPIGYLMPSDIKCELNPEIKDICEFFRSNAEYIASRLKDLNVAGNINVNNHLFNVTARVGGDYNVISTNVDCNKFTKFAALREYRQFRLTLVNDVDLSQEFTAAVDNLPTFALKKLESVNKFKAFFQRFGTHVVTSCFGGGAMEFAVSVENKETLKSIEDIRRFASQLRADFGNVFGLGIDSTYTGGYQNESRTNLSGTSYNATLKGGDMTYHIRNLTQLSSDKASEHIEKWVQSLSVQPLMLNTNMHLMPLSYYARKHNPNAGQQIDLASQELFKDNLKYVPVSTRTPPPPRPDVPPPPPQQSSGCLKAGTLILLSDGCKLPIEMIHSGDMILDINLKPCKVIGANHMLMNGKKFYGFSKNNCFFTGGHIFARSKSNEFVVVSKQELLKDNPFVDELNVVEVQPGQSIEVMKIKNYTSTKDIVCESVTVFKDPTQYDAEVPVYFLIVENETGTYIANDYVCGHELPRFERWPNTLACLQKIFTSNAVKRNSVGEKLSPLAISEMEKTVDHIAKQLGKKFSSKSDTFFNDMTNIEPEGISTEFMAADLSLYLATMMEMLHDNYWSTFAMLIYGRCGNLIRDVLDNQKQKTVSSSVLLTL
;
A
#
# COMPACT_ATOMS: atom_id res chain seq x y z
N MET A 1 3.34 -9.20 13.90
CA MET A 1 4.74 -9.66 14.06
C MET A 1 4.94 -10.82 13.09
N GLY A 2 5.86 -10.73 12.13
CA GLY A 2 6.18 -11.86 11.25
C GLY A 2 7.07 -12.87 11.97
N GLU A 3 6.78 -14.17 11.85
CA GLU A 3 7.63 -15.22 12.41
C GLU A 3 9.00 -15.24 11.72
N THR A 4 10.09 -15.06 12.46
CA THR A 4 11.45 -15.28 11.92
C THR A 4 11.75 -16.78 11.76
N PRO A 5 12.71 -17.17 10.90
CA PRO A 5 13.14 -18.57 10.78
C PRO A 5 13.63 -19.16 12.11
N ASN A 6 14.30 -18.37 12.95
CA ASN A 6 14.69 -18.77 14.31
C ASN A 6 13.48 -18.99 15.23
N LEU A 7 12.44 -18.16 15.13
CA LEU A 7 11.18 -18.36 15.86
C LEU A 7 10.47 -19.66 15.43
N ARG A 8 10.59 -20.09 14.17
CA ARG A 8 10.04 -21.39 13.72
C ARG A 8 10.73 -22.59 14.35
N GLN A 9 11.99 -22.46 14.73
CA GLN A 9 12.81 -23.56 15.25
C GLN A 9 12.91 -23.59 16.79
N ASN A 10 12.47 -22.53 17.48
CA ASN A 10 12.53 -22.43 18.94
C ASN A 10 11.11 -22.36 19.57
N PRO A 11 10.52 -23.50 19.97
CA PRO A 11 9.17 -23.54 20.51
C PRO A 11 9.00 -22.81 21.85
N GLU A 12 10.06 -22.67 22.64
CA GLU A 12 10.01 -21.93 23.90
C GLU A 12 9.77 -20.43 23.66
N GLU A 13 10.49 -19.85 22.69
CA GLU A 13 10.31 -18.43 22.32
C GLU A 13 8.91 -18.18 21.75
N LYS A 14 8.34 -19.13 21.00
CA LYS A 14 6.94 -19.05 20.57
C LYS A 14 5.97 -19.07 21.75
N CYS A 15 6.17 -19.96 22.72
CA CYS A 15 5.34 -20.01 23.92
C CYS A 15 5.43 -18.71 24.73
N LYS A 16 6.62 -18.12 24.88
CA LYS A 16 6.81 -16.82 25.54
C LYS A 16 6.13 -15.68 24.79
N MET A 17 6.25 -15.63 23.46
CA MET A 17 5.59 -14.61 22.65
C MET A 17 4.06 -14.76 22.69
N PHE A 18 3.55 -15.99 22.63
CA PHE A 18 2.12 -16.26 22.78
C PHE A 18 1.63 -15.86 24.17
N ALA A 19 2.34 -16.23 25.24
CA ALA A 19 2.04 -15.79 26.59
C ALA A 19 1.99 -14.26 26.69
N LYS A 20 2.98 -13.57 26.10
CA LYS A 20 3.03 -12.10 26.05
C LYS A 20 1.86 -11.50 25.27
N VAL A 21 1.44 -12.11 24.16
CA VAL A 21 0.24 -11.69 23.42
C VAL A 21 -1.01 -11.91 24.26
N VAL A 22 -1.18 -13.08 24.89
CA VAL A 22 -2.33 -13.34 25.77
C VAL A 22 -2.34 -12.36 26.94
N GLU A 23 -1.20 -12.08 27.56
CA GLU A 23 -1.06 -11.07 28.62
C GLU A 23 -1.38 -9.65 28.17
N GLN A 24 -1.07 -9.31 26.91
CA GLN A 24 -1.29 -7.97 26.36
C GLN A 24 -2.72 -7.76 25.86
N PHE A 25 -3.37 -8.82 25.38
CA PHE A 25 -4.62 -8.73 24.62
C PHE A 25 -5.80 -9.50 25.25
N THR A 26 -5.62 -10.18 26.38
CA THR A 26 -6.70 -10.88 27.09
C THR A 26 -6.81 -10.43 28.54
N GLU A 27 -8.00 -10.61 29.11
CA GLU A 27 -8.31 -10.31 30.52
C GLU A 27 -8.10 -11.52 31.44
N LEU A 28 -7.34 -12.54 31.01
CA LEU A 28 -7.17 -13.77 31.78
C LEU A 28 -6.41 -13.50 33.10
N PRO A 29 -6.91 -14.01 34.24
CA PRO A 29 -6.27 -13.83 35.53
C PRO A 29 -4.89 -14.49 35.57
N ARG A 30 -3.95 -13.88 36.30
CA ARG A 30 -2.57 -14.36 36.43
C ARG A 30 -2.45 -15.39 37.58
N PRO A 31 -1.57 -16.39 37.44
CA PRO A 31 -0.57 -16.56 36.37
C PRO A 31 -1.15 -17.17 35.08
N ILE A 32 -0.71 -16.69 33.91
CA ILE A 32 -1.02 -17.31 32.61
C ILE A 32 0.07 -18.33 32.32
N VAL A 33 -0.31 -19.61 32.24
CA VAL A 33 0.62 -20.70 31.90
C VAL A 33 0.38 -21.12 30.46
N THR A 34 1.39 -20.93 29.60
CA THR A 34 1.37 -21.39 28.21
C THR A 34 2.20 -22.66 28.09
N ILE A 35 1.65 -23.69 27.45
CA ILE A 35 2.34 -24.96 27.21
C ILE A 35 2.29 -25.34 25.74
N LEU A 36 3.23 -26.18 25.33
CA LEU A 36 3.18 -26.86 24.03
C LEU A 36 2.39 -28.16 24.17
N ALA A 37 1.47 -28.43 23.25
CA ALA A 37 0.66 -29.66 23.23
C ALA A 37 0.62 -30.26 21.83
N GLU A 38 0.73 -31.58 21.72
CA GLU A 38 0.64 -32.32 20.45
C GLU A 38 -0.26 -33.55 20.61
N ASN A 39 -1.49 -33.45 20.10
CA ASN A 39 -2.51 -34.49 20.23
C ASN A 39 -2.30 -35.68 19.29
N LYS A 40 -1.39 -35.56 18.31
CA LYS A 40 -1.10 -36.57 17.28
C LYS A 40 0.37 -36.95 17.25
N GLY A 41 1.00 -37.07 18.42
CA GLY A 41 2.44 -37.38 18.51
C GLY A 41 2.86 -38.62 17.73
N ALA A 42 1.98 -39.62 17.59
CA ALA A 42 2.25 -40.81 16.76
C ALA A 42 2.32 -40.49 15.25
N ASP A 43 1.39 -39.68 14.73
CA ASP A 43 1.31 -39.32 13.30
C ASP A 43 2.56 -38.52 12.88
N TYR A 44 3.07 -37.70 13.81
CA TYR A 44 4.29 -36.91 13.63
C TYR A 44 5.58 -37.66 14.04
N LYS A 45 5.49 -38.95 14.35
CA LYS A 45 6.63 -39.80 14.73
C LYS A 45 7.43 -39.25 15.92
N LEU A 46 6.78 -38.57 16.86
CA LEU A 46 7.41 -38.13 18.09
C LEU A 46 7.84 -39.33 18.94
N LYS A 47 9.03 -39.25 19.52
CA LYS A 47 9.59 -40.31 20.36
C LYS A 47 8.76 -40.44 21.64
N LYS A 48 8.32 -41.66 21.95
CA LYS A 48 7.76 -41.96 23.28
C LYS A 48 8.89 -42.26 24.26
N GLU A 49 8.92 -41.55 25.38
CA GLU A 49 9.78 -41.87 26.53
C GLU A 49 8.88 -42.01 27.76
N ASN A 50 9.00 -43.12 28.49
CA ASN A 50 8.19 -43.41 29.69
C ASN A 50 6.65 -43.33 29.48
N GLY A 51 6.18 -43.66 28.27
CA GLY A 51 4.76 -43.62 27.92
C GLY A 51 4.25 -42.27 27.42
N TYR A 52 5.06 -41.21 27.45
CA TYR A 52 4.70 -39.86 27.01
C TYR A 52 5.40 -39.48 25.71
N PHE A 53 4.78 -38.61 24.90
CA PHE A 53 5.42 -38.09 23.70
C PHE A 53 6.38 -36.95 24.05
N LYS A 54 7.65 -37.09 23.67
CA LYS A 54 8.63 -36.03 23.79
C LYS A 54 8.39 -34.97 22.72
N LEU A 55 8.06 -33.76 23.14
CA LEU A 55 7.82 -32.60 22.30
C LEU A 55 9.15 -31.97 21.83
N PRO A 56 9.14 -31.11 20.79
CA PRO A 56 10.35 -30.46 20.29
C PRO A 56 11.09 -29.57 21.30
N ASN A 57 10.40 -29.04 22.32
CA ASN A 57 11.01 -28.30 23.42
C ASN A 57 11.55 -29.19 24.55
N GLY A 58 11.48 -30.52 24.42
CA GLY A 58 11.93 -31.47 25.44
C GLY A 58 10.88 -31.86 26.48
N ASP A 59 9.72 -31.19 26.50
CA ASP A 59 8.60 -31.54 27.37
C ASP A 59 7.96 -32.87 27.00
N PHE A 60 7.15 -33.41 27.92
CA PHE A 60 6.42 -34.64 27.71
C PHE A 60 4.92 -34.39 27.69
N TYR A 61 4.25 -34.68 26.57
CA TYR A 61 2.79 -34.57 26.47
C TYR A 61 2.09 -35.92 26.77
N PRO A 62 0.97 -35.93 27.51
CA PRO A 62 0.29 -34.81 28.17
C PRO A 62 0.81 -34.44 29.58
N HIS A 63 1.98 -34.92 30.00
CA HIS A 63 2.51 -34.68 31.35
C HIS A 63 2.72 -33.18 31.66
N ASN A 64 3.25 -32.40 30.72
CA ASN A 64 3.46 -30.96 30.87
C ASN A 64 2.14 -30.18 31.02
N LEU A 65 1.08 -30.61 30.34
CA LEU A 65 -0.28 -30.07 30.51
C LEU A 65 -0.79 -30.32 31.93
N PHE A 66 -0.62 -31.54 32.44
CA PHE A 66 -1.05 -31.85 33.81
C PHE A 66 -0.25 -31.08 34.86
N GLY A 67 1.07 -30.97 34.68
CA GLY A 67 1.91 -30.17 35.56
C GLY A 67 1.50 -28.69 35.58
N ALA A 68 1.15 -28.12 34.42
CA ALA A 68 0.67 -26.76 34.31
C ALA A 68 -0.67 -26.54 35.01
N ILE A 69 -1.64 -27.44 34.78
CA ILE A 69 -2.97 -27.37 35.41
C ILE A 69 -2.84 -27.50 36.93
N GLN A 70 -2.07 -28.48 37.41
CA GLN A 70 -1.86 -28.70 38.83
C GLN A 70 -1.14 -27.51 39.49
N SER A 71 -0.14 -26.94 38.81
CA SER A 71 0.51 -25.72 39.29
C SER A 71 -0.50 -24.58 39.44
N LEU A 72 -1.38 -24.38 38.45
CA LEU A 72 -2.42 -23.33 38.52
C LEU A 72 -3.37 -23.52 39.70
N THR A 73 -3.85 -24.74 39.95
CA THR A 73 -4.78 -25.01 41.06
C THR A 73 -4.11 -24.91 42.42
N SER A 74 -2.86 -25.35 42.55
CA SER A 74 -2.10 -25.15 43.80
C SER A 74 -1.80 -23.67 44.06
N HIS A 75 -1.55 -22.86 43.02
CA HIS A 75 -1.34 -21.41 43.17
C HIS A 75 -2.63 -20.65 43.50
N SER A 76 -3.80 -21.12 43.07
CA SER A 76 -5.09 -20.51 43.42
C SER A 76 -5.58 -20.89 44.82
N GLY A 77 -4.97 -21.88 45.47
CA GLY A 77 -5.40 -22.40 46.77
C GLY A 77 -6.69 -23.22 46.69
N ASP A 78 -7.04 -23.75 45.52
CA ASP A 78 -8.20 -24.61 45.32
C ASP A 78 -7.84 -26.09 45.57
N ASP A 79 -7.77 -26.46 46.86
CA ASP A 79 -7.43 -27.80 47.31
C ASP A 79 -8.37 -28.89 46.75
N MET A 80 -9.63 -28.51 46.47
CA MET A 80 -10.64 -29.43 45.95
C MET A 80 -10.45 -29.70 44.46
N GLU A 81 -10.19 -28.65 43.68
CA GLU A 81 -9.87 -28.79 42.27
C GLU A 81 -8.54 -29.55 42.09
N GLU A 82 -7.52 -29.27 42.90
CA GLU A 82 -6.28 -30.04 42.89
C GLU A 82 -6.52 -31.53 43.17
N ALA A 83 -7.34 -31.87 44.17
CA ALA A 83 -7.68 -33.26 44.48
C ALA A 83 -8.45 -33.95 43.34
N ILE A 84 -9.39 -33.24 42.69
CA ILE A 84 -10.14 -33.75 41.54
C ILE A 84 -9.20 -34.02 40.37
N ILE A 85 -8.28 -33.11 40.07
CA ILE A 85 -7.34 -33.24 38.95
C ILE A 85 -6.37 -34.39 39.23
N ARG A 86 -5.80 -34.47 40.43
CA ARG A 86 -4.98 -35.62 40.85
C ARG A 86 -5.73 -36.94 40.75
N ALA A 87 -7.02 -36.98 41.09
CA ALA A 87 -7.83 -38.19 41.01
C ALA A 87 -8.20 -38.56 39.57
N ALA A 88 -8.62 -37.59 38.76
CA ALA A 88 -8.99 -37.76 37.36
C ALA A 88 -7.81 -38.24 36.49
N PHE A 89 -6.60 -37.79 36.83
CA PHE A 89 -5.36 -38.15 36.14
C PHE A 89 -4.53 -39.20 36.90
N LYS A 90 -5.10 -39.89 37.89
CA LYS A 90 -4.42 -41.00 38.59
C LYS A 90 -4.18 -42.21 37.68
N ASP A 91 -4.97 -42.34 36.61
CA ASP A 91 -4.93 -43.45 35.66
C ASP A 91 -4.84 -42.94 34.21
N ILE A 92 -3.72 -42.28 33.90
CA ILE A 92 -3.42 -41.64 32.60
C ILE A 92 -3.60 -42.59 31.41
N SER A 93 -3.49 -43.90 31.64
CA SER A 93 -3.66 -44.94 30.61
C SER A 93 -5.05 -44.97 29.97
N LYS A 94 -6.06 -44.36 30.61
CA LYS A 94 -7.46 -44.34 30.15
C LYS A 94 -7.84 -43.08 29.34
N PHE A 95 -6.95 -42.11 29.20
CA PHE A 95 -7.24 -40.83 28.54
C PHE A 95 -6.95 -40.88 27.04
N THR A 96 -7.83 -41.52 26.27
CA THR A 96 -7.78 -41.44 24.80
C THR A 96 -8.58 -40.22 24.34
N LEU A 97 -7.94 -39.06 24.21
CA LEU A 97 -8.54 -37.90 23.55
C LEU A 97 -8.82 -38.28 22.09
N LYS A 98 -10.09 -38.52 21.76
CA LYS A 98 -10.49 -38.76 20.37
C LYS A 98 -10.25 -37.47 19.59
N PRO A 99 -9.47 -37.49 18.49
CA PRO A 99 -9.20 -36.30 17.72
C PRO A 99 -10.51 -35.90 17.03
N LYS A 100 -11.15 -34.83 17.51
CA LYS A 100 -12.22 -34.17 16.77
C LYS A 100 -11.97 -32.67 16.73
N LEU A 101 -11.96 -32.18 15.49
CA LEU A 101 -11.78 -30.81 15.01
C LEU A 101 -10.35 -30.27 14.97
N VAL A 102 -9.85 -30.14 13.73
CA VAL A 102 -8.99 -29.02 13.33
C VAL A 102 -9.88 -27.77 13.42
N VAL A 103 -9.53 -26.82 14.26
CA VAL A 103 -10.27 -25.55 14.40
C VAL A 103 -9.50 -24.48 13.64
N GLU A 104 -10.06 -24.01 12.53
CA GLU A 104 -9.62 -22.76 11.92
C GLU A 104 -9.91 -21.60 12.87
N LEU A 105 -9.01 -20.61 12.93
CA LEU A 105 -9.27 -19.36 13.66
C LEU A 105 -10.53 -18.71 13.06
N LEU A 106 -11.62 -18.74 13.82
CA LEU A 106 -12.91 -18.21 13.41
C LEU A 106 -12.87 -16.68 13.48
N SER A 107 -13.38 -16.01 12.44
CA SER A 107 -13.50 -14.55 12.43
C SER A 107 -14.54 -14.07 13.47
N ASP A 108 -14.43 -12.83 13.91
CA ASP A 108 -15.32 -12.18 14.90
C ASP A 108 -16.81 -12.25 14.52
N GLY A 109 -17.11 -12.45 13.24
CA GLY A 109 -18.47 -12.60 12.74
C GLY A 109 -19.12 -13.97 13.07
N VAL A 110 -18.33 -14.99 13.40
CA VAL A 110 -18.81 -16.36 13.59
C VAL A 110 -19.54 -16.50 14.92
N GLN A 111 -20.72 -17.13 14.88
CA GLN A 111 -21.64 -17.21 16.01
C GLN A 111 -21.02 -17.84 17.26
N SER A 112 -20.10 -18.80 17.13
CA SER A 112 -19.40 -19.40 18.26
C SER A 112 -18.42 -18.43 18.94
N VAL A 113 -17.74 -17.56 18.20
CA VAL A 113 -16.92 -16.47 18.74
C VAL A 113 -17.81 -15.47 19.47
N LYS A 114 -18.94 -15.08 18.86
CA LYS A 114 -19.95 -14.24 19.51
C LYS A 114 -20.51 -14.88 20.78
N ASN A 115 -20.74 -16.19 20.79
CA ASN A 115 -21.22 -16.91 21.96
C ASN A 115 -20.16 -16.99 23.06
N ALA A 116 -18.89 -17.23 22.70
CA ALA A 116 -17.77 -17.22 23.65
C ALA A 116 -17.55 -15.81 24.23
N GLN A 117 -17.60 -14.78 23.38
CA GLN A 117 -17.57 -13.37 23.79
C GLN A 117 -18.75 -13.08 24.73
N MET A 118 -19.97 -13.50 24.40
CA MET A 118 -21.13 -13.38 25.29
C MET A 118 -20.93 -14.09 26.64
N VAL A 119 -20.24 -15.24 26.68
CA VAL A 119 -19.94 -15.94 27.94
C VAL A 119 -18.89 -15.17 28.74
N ILE A 120 -17.83 -14.68 28.10
CA ILE A 120 -16.79 -13.85 28.72
C ILE A 120 -17.38 -12.53 29.23
N ASP A 121 -18.24 -11.88 28.44
CA ASP A 121 -18.96 -10.66 28.82
C ASP A 121 -19.92 -10.91 29.99
N LYS A 122 -20.45 -12.13 30.11
CA LYS A 122 -21.27 -12.60 31.25
C LYS A 122 -20.46 -12.98 32.49
N ILE A 123 -19.13 -13.12 32.40
CA ILE A 123 -18.28 -13.23 33.59
C ILE A 123 -18.31 -11.85 34.26
N GLN A 124 -19.27 -11.70 35.17
CA GLN A 124 -19.39 -10.52 36.02
C GLN A 124 -18.28 -10.59 37.06
N PHE A 125 -17.19 -9.87 36.82
CA PHE A 125 -16.32 -9.47 37.91
C PHE A 125 -17.16 -8.63 38.88
N GLN A 126 -17.21 -9.04 40.14
CA GLN A 126 -17.81 -8.23 41.19
C GLN A 126 -17.02 -6.93 41.27
N ILE A 127 -17.63 -5.83 40.82
CA ILE A 127 -17.06 -4.49 40.97
C ILE A 127 -17.27 -4.11 42.43
N SER A 128 -16.18 -3.86 43.14
CA SER A 128 -16.23 -3.47 44.55
C SER A 128 -16.94 -2.13 44.66
N ALA A 129 -17.92 -2.03 45.57
CA ALA A 129 -18.55 -0.75 45.88
C ALA A 129 -17.48 0.21 46.41
N SER A 130 -17.35 1.38 45.79
CA SER A 130 -16.45 2.45 46.24
C SER A 130 -17.03 3.81 45.85
N PRO A 131 -16.61 4.91 46.51
CA PRO A 131 -17.09 6.25 46.19
C PRO A 131 -16.94 6.62 44.70
N ILE A 132 -15.86 6.14 44.06
CA ILE A 132 -15.63 6.37 42.63
C ILE A 132 -16.67 5.64 41.76
N MET A 133 -16.99 4.38 42.08
CA MET A 133 -17.99 3.62 41.32
C MET A 133 -19.40 4.20 41.49
N GLU A 134 -19.74 4.65 42.69
CA GLU A 134 -21.02 5.33 42.98
C GLU A 134 -21.16 6.64 42.19
N ASN A 135 -20.10 7.45 42.13
CA ASN A 135 -20.08 8.69 41.35
C ASN A 135 -20.23 8.42 39.85
N LEU A 136 -19.53 7.40 39.32
CA LEU A 136 -19.65 6.98 37.92
C LEU A 136 -21.08 6.51 37.60
N GLU A 137 -21.70 5.69 38.47
CA GLU A 137 -23.07 5.24 38.31
C GLU A 137 -24.08 6.38 38.35
N GLN A 138 -23.93 7.31 39.30
CA GLN A 138 -24.83 8.44 39.45
C GLN A 138 -24.74 9.38 38.25
N SER A 139 -23.52 9.68 37.79
CA SER A 139 -23.32 10.49 36.58
C SER A 139 -23.87 9.80 35.35
N TRP A 140 -23.67 8.49 35.20
CA TRP A 140 -24.22 7.72 34.08
C TRP A 140 -25.75 7.77 34.08
N LYS A 141 -26.42 7.56 35.23
CA LYS A 141 -27.88 7.66 35.35
C LYS A 141 -28.44 9.02 34.94
N ASN A 142 -27.66 10.09 35.13
CA ASN A 142 -28.05 11.46 34.77
C ASN A 142 -27.84 11.79 33.28
N MET A 143 -27.15 10.94 32.51
CA MET A 143 -26.98 11.13 31.07
C MET A 143 -28.28 10.85 30.29
N SER A 144 -28.40 11.44 29.10
CA SER A 144 -29.57 11.24 28.23
C SER A 144 -29.80 9.78 27.85
N SER A 145 -31.06 9.34 27.72
CA SER A 145 -31.40 7.98 27.31
C SER A 145 -30.75 7.56 25.97
N SER A 146 -30.61 8.49 25.01
CA SER A 146 -29.94 8.23 23.74
C SER A 146 -28.48 7.81 23.91
N ILE A 147 -27.78 8.27 24.95
CA ILE A 147 -26.40 7.83 25.25
C ILE A 147 -26.41 6.39 25.76
N HIS A 148 -27.37 6.04 26.62
CA HIS A 148 -27.49 4.68 27.16
C HIS A 148 -27.79 3.67 26.05
N ASP A 149 -28.69 4.02 25.14
CA ASP A 149 -29.10 3.17 24.02
C ASP A 149 -27.97 2.97 22.99
N ASN A 150 -27.22 4.03 22.68
CA ASN A 150 -26.16 3.99 21.67
C ASN A 150 -24.84 3.40 22.18
N TYR A 151 -24.58 3.47 23.50
CA TYR A 151 -23.32 3.03 24.09
C TYR A 151 -23.51 2.13 25.33
N PRO A 152 -24.27 1.03 25.20
CA PRO A 152 -24.47 0.10 26.30
C PRO A 152 -23.12 -0.51 26.72
N GLY A 153 -22.85 -0.52 28.02
CA GLY A 153 -21.61 -1.10 28.58
C GLY A 153 -20.46 -0.11 28.82
N THR A 154 -20.58 1.16 28.41
CA THR A 154 -19.55 2.19 28.66
C THR A 154 -19.20 2.32 30.13
N LEU A 155 -20.21 2.45 31.00
CA LEU A 155 -20.04 2.53 32.45
C LEU A 155 -19.28 1.32 32.99
N LEU A 156 -19.73 0.10 32.65
CA LEU A 156 -19.13 -1.14 33.13
C LEU A 156 -17.65 -1.24 32.71
N CYS A 157 -17.33 -0.81 31.49
CA CYS A 157 -15.97 -0.81 30.99
C CYS A 157 -15.07 0.16 31.78
N VAL A 158 -15.54 1.38 32.03
CA VAL A 158 -14.81 2.37 32.84
C VAL A 158 -14.60 1.84 34.27
N GLN A 159 -15.65 1.32 34.91
CA GLN A 159 -15.57 0.76 36.26
C GLN A 159 -14.56 -0.39 36.34
N ARG A 160 -14.54 -1.29 35.36
CA ARG A 160 -13.55 -2.40 35.31
C ARG A 160 -12.11 -1.90 35.21
N VAL A 161 -11.85 -0.89 34.39
CA VAL A 161 -10.50 -0.31 34.27
C VAL A 161 -10.08 0.35 35.58
N PHE A 162 -10.99 1.06 36.25
CA PHE A 162 -10.74 1.68 37.55
C PHE A 162 -10.47 0.65 38.64
N GLU A 163 -11.25 -0.44 38.70
CA GLU A 163 -11.02 -1.57 39.63
C GLU A 163 -9.64 -2.19 39.40
N ARG A 164 -9.30 -2.50 38.14
CA ARG A 164 -7.99 -3.06 37.76
C ARG A 164 -6.83 -2.14 38.15
N LYS A 165 -7.03 -0.82 38.04
CA LYS A 165 -6.04 0.20 38.42
C LYS A 165 -6.06 0.55 39.90
N LYS A 166 -6.96 -0.06 40.68
CA LYS A 166 -7.14 0.19 42.12
C LYS A 166 -7.46 1.65 42.41
N ILE A 167 -8.28 2.28 41.57
CA ILE A 167 -8.74 3.67 41.72
C ILE A 167 -10.08 3.64 42.47
N TYR A 168 -10.01 3.61 43.80
CA TYR A 168 -11.19 3.46 44.66
C TYR A 168 -11.62 4.76 45.34
N THR A 169 -10.70 5.72 45.51
CA THR A 169 -10.95 7.00 46.17
C THR A 169 -10.54 8.17 45.27
N MET A 170 -11.01 9.38 45.60
CA MET A 170 -10.65 10.61 44.86
C MET A 170 -9.14 10.89 44.88
N GLU A 171 -8.43 10.45 45.93
CA GLU A 171 -6.97 10.58 46.05
C GLU A 171 -6.21 9.68 45.06
N ASN A 172 -6.85 8.61 44.59
CA ASN A 172 -6.25 7.69 43.61
C ASN A 172 -6.44 8.16 42.17
N LEU A 173 -7.18 9.25 41.93
CA LEU A 173 -7.43 9.74 40.58
C LEU A 173 -6.14 10.25 39.93
N PRO A 174 -5.95 10.02 38.62
CA PRO A 174 -4.79 10.52 37.91
C PRO A 174 -4.75 12.06 37.95
N GLN A 175 -3.67 12.62 38.48
CA GLN A 175 -3.50 14.07 38.65
C GLN A 175 -2.73 14.73 37.51
N THR A 176 -1.89 13.98 36.80
CA THR A 176 -1.06 14.52 35.73
C THR A 176 -1.65 14.18 34.36
N LYS A 177 -1.40 15.05 33.36
CA LYS A 177 -1.75 14.80 31.96
C LYS A 177 -1.30 13.42 31.47
N LYS A 178 -0.11 13.00 31.90
CA LYS A 178 0.49 11.70 31.57
C LYS A 178 -0.34 10.55 32.12
N ASP A 179 -0.73 10.63 33.38
CA ASP A 179 -1.48 9.57 34.05
C ASP A 179 -2.91 9.48 33.50
N ILE A 180 -3.54 10.62 33.19
CA ILE A 180 -4.86 10.67 32.54
C ILE A 180 -4.79 9.96 31.18
N VAL A 181 -3.84 10.32 30.32
CA VAL A 181 -3.67 9.67 28.99
C VAL A 181 -3.38 8.18 29.14
N SER A 182 -2.58 7.79 30.13
CA SER A 182 -2.30 6.38 30.40
C SER A 182 -3.56 5.61 30.82
N LEU A 183 -4.44 6.22 31.62
CA LEU A 183 -5.74 5.65 31.97
C LEU A 183 -6.62 5.52 30.72
N MET A 184 -6.69 6.59 29.91
CA MET A 184 -7.55 6.64 28.73
C MET A 184 -7.19 5.62 27.64
N LYS A 185 -5.92 5.21 27.52
CA LYS A 185 -5.50 4.15 26.59
C LYS A 185 -6.02 2.77 26.96
N GLU A 186 -6.33 2.56 28.24
CA GLU A 186 -6.86 1.29 28.73
C GLU A 186 -8.38 1.21 28.66
N ILE A 187 -9.04 2.34 28.43
CA ILE A 187 -10.47 2.40 28.19
C ILE A 187 -10.68 2.40 26.66
N PRO A 188 -11.50 1.50 26.11
CA PRO A 188 -11.88 1.52 24.70
C PRO A 188 -12.34 2.90 24.25
N ALA A 189 -11.83 3.36 23.11
CA ALA A 189 -12.10 4.69 22.59
C ALA A 189 -13.60 4.87 22.32
N ASN A 190 -14.23 5.74 23.12
CA ASN A 190 -15.65 6.08 23.04
C ASN A 190 -15.84 7.55 23.44
N ASN A 191 -16.62 8.29 22.65
CA ASN A 191 -16.86 9.73 22.82
C ASN A 191 -17.64 10.09 24.09
N VAL A 192 -18.33 9.13 24.71
CA VAL A 192 -19.07 9.32 25.96
C VAL A 192 -18.14 9.26 27.17
N VAL A 193 -17.02 8.53 27.08
CA VAL A 193 -16.11 8.34 28.22
C VAL A 193 -15.55 9.68 28.74
N PRO A 194 -15.04 10.60 27.91
CA PRO A 194 -14.59 11.91 28.40
C PRO A 194 -15.67 12.67 29.16
N GLN A 195 -16.91 12.68 28.64
CA GLN A 195 -18.04 13.36 29.30
C GLN A 195 -18.39 12.71 30.64
N LEU A 196 -18.36 11.37 30.72
CA LEU A 196 -18.63 10.63 31.95
C LEU A 196 -17.58 10.91 33.02
N LEU A 197 -16.29 10.88 32.64
CA LEU A 197 -15.18 11.11 33.57
C LEU A 197 -15.14 12.56 34.06
N GLU A 198 -15.45 13.53 33.20
CA GLU A 198 -15.55 14.95 33.56
C GLU A 198 -16.70 15.19 34.54
N GLN A 199 -17.91 14.70 34.23
CA GLN A 199 -19.09 14.90 35.08
C GLN A 199 -19.02 14.15 36.41
N ALA A 200 -18.52 12.90 36.41
CA ALA A 200 -18.47 12.08 37.60
C ALA A 200 -17.31 12.46 38.53
N LEU A 201 -16.13 12.76 37.95
CA LEU A 201 -14.85 12.78 38.69
C LEU A 201 -14.04 14.05 38.45
N GLY A 202 -14.48 14.97 37.58
CA GLY A 202 -13.72 16.17 37.23
C GLY A 202 -12.44 15.88 36.43
N ILE A 203 -12.32 14.72 35.79
CA ILE A 203 -11.16 14.38 34.95
C ILE A 203 -11.38 14.92 33.54
N GLU A 204 -10.64 15.96 33.18
CA GLU A 204 -10.62 16.50 31.81
C GLU A 204 -9.63 15.69 30.94
N VAL A 205 -10.14 15.03 29.90
CA VAL A 205 -9.28 14.31 28.95
C VAL A 205 -8.53 15.33 28.08
N PRO A 206 -7.18 15.29 28.06
CA PRO A 206 -6.42 16.29 27.37
C PRO A 206 -6.58 16.20 25.85
N LYS A 207 -6.56 17.36 25.19
CA LYS A 207 -6.34 17.45 23.74
C LYS A 207 -4.88 17.14 23.40
N LEU A 208 -4.66 16.55 22.23
CA LEU A 208 -3.33 16.31 21.71
C LEU A 208 -2.67 17.66 21.37
N ASN A 209 -1.78 18.14 22.24
CA ASN A 209 -1.13 19.45 22.11
C ASN A 209 0.17 19.32 21.31
N ILE A 210 0.06 18.93 20.04
CA ILE A 210 1.17 18.91 19.09
C ILE A 210 0.72 19.59 17.80
N SER A 211 1.65 20.18 17.05
CA SER A 211 1.35 20.70 15.72
C SER A 211 0.97 19.52 14.81
N LEU A 212 -0.33 19.35 14.57
CA LEU A 212 -0.85 18.31 13.69
C LEU A 212 -0.39 18.59 12.28
N VAL A 213 0.38 17.68 11.69
CA VAL A 213 0.83 17.78 10.31
C VAL A 213 -0.26 17.34 9.34
N THR A 214 -1.08 16.36 9.71
CA THR A 214 -2.27 15.96 8.93
C THR A 214 -3.24 17.13 8.80
N GLY A 215 -3.67 17.41 7.57
CA GLY A 215 -4.51 18.55 7.22
C GLY A 215 -3.74 19.84 6.91
N GLN A 216 -2.43 19.90 7.17
CA GLN A 216 -1.60 21.03 6.76
C GLN A 216 -1.27 20.98 5.27
N CYS A 217 -1.07 22.17 4.73
CA CYS A 217 -0.51 22.41 3.42
C CYS A 217 0.95 21.91 3.33
N TYR A 218 1.40 21.61 2.12
CA TYR A 218 2.72 21.07 1.85
C TYR A 218 3.29 21.64 0.56
N ASN A 219 4.54 22.12 0.61
CA ASN A 219 5.27 22.60 -0.54
C ASN A 219 6.28 21.55 -0.99
N ILE A 220 5.94 20.80 -2.04
CA ILE A 220 6.79 19.74 -2.58
C ILE A 220 8.16 20.25 -3.04
N ILE A 221 8.24 21.47 -3.58
CA ILE A 221 9.49 22.02 -4.14
C ILE A 221 10.52 22.27 -3.04
N ASN A 222 10.03 22.66 -1.86
CA ASN A 222 10.85 22.93 -0.69
C ASN A 222 10.90 21.75 0.31
N ASP A 223 10.23 20.62 0.02
CA ASP A 223 10.08 19.46 0.91
C ASP A 223 9.64 19.83 2.34
N CYS A 224 8.76 20.83 2.48
CA CYS A 224 8.35 21.34 3.79
C CYS A 224 6.84 21.49 3.94
N THR A 225 6.37 21.31 5.18
CA THR A 225 5.00 21.65 5.55
C THR A 225 4.84 23.16 5.60
N VAL A 226 3.67 23.63 5.16
CA VAL A 226 3.23 25.01 5.35
C VAL A 226 2.20 24.97 6.48
N PRO A 227 2.41 25.68 7.60
CA PRO A 227 1.57 25.57 8.80
C PRO A 227 0.22 26.29 8.65
N ILE A 228 -0.49 25.98 7.58
CA ILE A 228 -1.80 26.48 7.18
C ILE A 228 -2.62 25.26 6.80
N THR A 229 -3.88 25.20 7.21
CA THR A 229 -4.82 24.18 6.76
C THR A 229 -5.83 24.80 5.79
N ILE A 230 -6.21 24.03 4.77
CA ILE A 230 -7.31 24.40 3.86
C ILE A 230 -8.67 23.95 4.37
N PHE A 231 -8.72 23.29 5.52
CA PHE A 231 -9.93 22.70 6.07
C PHE A 231 -10.42 23.49 7.26
N LYS A 232 -11.73 23.44 7.49
CA LYS A 232 -12.33 23.84 8.75
C LYS A 232 -12.23 22.65 9.72
N LEU A 233 -11.01 22.38 10.17
CA LEU A 233 -10.75 21.44 11.26
C LEU A 233 -11.25 22.10 12.54
N GLU A 234 -12.56 22.10 12.81
CA GLU A 234 -13.13 22.19 14.16
C GLU A 234 -14.65 22.36 14.21
N THR A 235 -15.24 21.48 15.03
CA THR A 235 -16.16 21.83 16.14
C THR A 235 -16.28 20.66 17.12
N ASN A 236 -16.07 19.41 16.66
CA ASN A 236 -16.23 18.21 17.47
C ASN A 236 -14.91 17.49 17.71
N TYR A 237 -14.73 17.00 18.93
CA TYR A 237 -13.56 16.22 19.34
C TYR A 237 -13.99 14.81 19.74
N THR A 238 -13.18 13.82 19.37
CA THR A 238 -13.42 12.41 19.68
C THR A 238 -12.23 11.82 20.45
N LEU A 239 -12.51 10.82 21.27
CA LEU A 239 -11.46 10.10 21.98
C LEU A 239 -10.71 9.20 21.00
N SER A 240 -9.40 9.41 20.89
CA SER A 240 -8.53 8.58 20.05
C SER A 240 -8.01 7.35 20.79
N PRO A 241 -7.59 6.29 20.08
CA PRO A 241 -6.96 5.10 20.67
C PRO A 241 -5.66 5.39 21.45
N ILE A 242 -5.04 6.56 21.26
CA ILE A 242 -3.85 6.98 22.00
C ILE A 242 -4.18 7.74 23.29
N GLY A 243 -5.46 7.81 23.69
CA GLY A 243 -5.91 8.40 24.95
C GLY A 243 -6.06 9.92 24.93
N TYR A 244 -6.01 10.55 23.75
CA TYR A 244 -6.17 12.00 23.57
C TYR A 244 -7.49 12.35 22.88
N LEU A 245 -8.02 13.54 23.16
CA LEU A 245 -9.04 14.15 22.31
C LEU A 245 -8.42 14.67 21.02
N MET A 246 -9.04 14.33 19.88
CA MET A 246 -8.62 14.76 18.54
C MET A 246 -9.82 15.29 17.73
N PRO A 247 -9.62 16.19 16.75
CA PRO A 247 -10.69 16.61 15.85
C PRO A 247 -11.32 15.40 15.15
N SER A 248 -12.65 15.34 15.07
CA SER A 248 -13.38 14.22 14.44
C SER A 248 -13.03 14.02 12.96
N ASP A 249 -12.55 15.07 12.31
CA ASP A 249 -12.11 15.10 10.91
C ASP A 249 -10.77 14.35 10.68
N ILE A 250 -10.12 13.90 11.76
CA ILE A 250 -8.85 13.18 11.74
C ILE A 250 -9.04 11.83 12.43
N LYS A 251 -8.93 10.76 11.64
CA LYS A 251 -8.91 9.39 12.15
C LYS A 251 -7.53 9.07 12.74
N CYS A 252 -7.51 8.52 13.94
CA CYS A 252 -6.31 8.00 14.59
C CYS A 252 -6.37 6.48 14.71
N GLU A 253 -5.33 5.79 14.24
CA GLU A 253 -5.20 4.33 14.32
C GLU A 253 -3.88 3.97 14.99
N LEU A 254 -3.88 3.01 15.93
CA LEU A 254 -2.65 2.46 16.48
C LEU A 254 -1.91 1.72 15.36
N ASN A 255 -0.63 2.05 15.19
CA ASN A 255 0.22 1.45 14.17
C ASN A 255 1.66 1.38 14.69
N PRO A 256 1.94 0.47 15.64
CA PRO A 256 3.27 0.30 16.20
C PRO A 256 4.20 -0.32 15.14
N GLU A 257 5.14 0.49 14.65
CA GLU A 257 6.12 0.09 13.64
C GLU A 257 7.47 0.74 13.97
N ILE A 258 8.56 0.02 13.76
CA ILE A 258 9.91 0.60 13.79
C ILE A 258 10.40 0.64 12.35
N LYS A 259 10.79 1.82 11.87
CA LYS A 259 11.35 2.00 10.53
C LYS A 259 12.75 2.56 10.58
N ASP A 260 13.68 1.89 9.92
CA ASP A 260 15.05 2.34 9.73
C ASP A 260 15.23 2.92 8.33
N ILE A 261 15.85 4.10 8.27
CA ILE A 261 16.08 4.85 7.05
C ILE A 261 17.55 5.25 7.01
N CYS A 262 18.27 4.68 6.07
CA CYS A 262 19.69 4.93 5.85
C CYS A 262 19.93 4.72 4.35
N GLU A 263 19.51 5.71 3.57
CA GLU A 263 19.53 5.64 2.10
C GLU A 263 20.62 6.54 1.54
N PHE A 264 21.22 6.09 0.43
CA PHE A 264 22.31 6.76 -0.27
C PHE A 264 21.94 6.93 -1.73
N PHE A 265 22.01 8.17 -2.21
CA PHE A 265 21.70 8.53 -3.59
C PHE A 265 22.93 9.07 -4.30
N ARG A 266 23.03 8.80 -5.60
CA ARG A 266 24.15 9.25 -6.44
C ARG A 266 23.94 10.66 -6.99
N SER A 267 22.71 11.14 -6.95
CA SER A 267 22.34 12.46 -7.45
C SER A 267 21.12 13.01 -6.69
N ASN A 268 20.92 14.33 -6.79
CA ASN A 268 19.73 14.96 -6.24
C ASN A 268 18.45 14.46 -6.92
N ALA A 269 18.50 14.15 -8.22
CA ALA A 269 17.36 13.63 -8.97
C ALA A 269 16.90 12.25 -8.47
N GLU A 270 17.84 11.34 -8.18
CA GLU A 270 17.53 10.03 -7.56
C GLU A 270 16.89 10.21 -6.19
N TYR A 271 17.42 11.12 -5.37
CA TYR A 271 16.85 11.45 -4.07
C TYR A 271 15.43 12.00 -4.19
N ILE A 272 15.20 13.00 -5.06
CA ILE A 272 13.86 13.57 -5.28
C ILE A 272 12.88 12.50 -5.74
N ALA A 273 13.27 11.60 -6.66
CA ALA A 273 12.42 10.50 -7.12
C ALA A 273 12.01 9.57 -5.95
N SER A 274 12.97 9.17 -5.11
CA SER A 274 12.69 8.36 -3.91
C SER A 274 11.79 9.12 -2.93
N ARG A 275 12.07 10.41 -2.73
CA ARG A 275 11.32 11.26 -1.81
C ARG A 275 9.87 11.46 -2.24
N LEU A 276 9.60 11.70 -3.52
CA LEU A 276 8.25 11.80 -4.06
C LEU A 276 7.47 10.49 -3.88
N LYS A 277 8.14 9.34 -4.00
CA LYS A 277 7.56 8.03 -3.70
C LYS A 277 7.22 7.89 -2.21
N ASP A 278 8.12 8.28 -1.30
CA ASP A 278 7.88 8.26 0.15
C ASP A 278 6.73 9.19 0.60
N LEU A 279 6.47 10.24 -0.19
CA LEU A 279 5.37 11.19 -0.04
C LEU A 279 4.06 10.75 -0.75
N ASN A 280 4.08 9.59 -1.40
CA ASN A 280 2.97 9.04 -2.20
C ASN A 280 2.44 10.04 -3.24
N VAL A 281 3.34 10.79 -3.89
CA VAL A 281 2.99 11.77 -4.92
C VAL A 281 3.00 11.07 -6.27
N ALA A 282 1.83 10.95 -6.89
CA ALA A 282 1.69 10.41 -8.22
C ALA A 282 2.01 11.45 -9.31
N GLY A 283 2.47 10.99 -10.47
CA GLY A 283 2.65 11.79 -11.68
C GLY A 283 4.11 12.03 -12.11
N ASN A 284 4.27 12.44 -13.36
CA ASN A 284 5.58 12.73 -13.97
C ASN A 284 6.08 14.12 -13.56
N ILE A 285 6.49 14.26 -12.30
CA ILE A 285 7.23 15.44 -11.84
C ILE A 285 8.65 15.33 -12.40
N ASN A 286 9.08 16.34 -13.15
CA ASN A 286 10.42 16.34 -13.73
C ASN A 286 11.49 16.49 -12.63
N VAL A 287 12.11 15.36 -12.26
CA VAL A 287 13.15 15.28 -11.21
C VAL A 287 14.47 15.93 -11.58
N ASN A 288 14.67 16.31 -12.85
CA ASN A 288 15.93 16.91 -13.32
C ASN A 288 16.02 18.43 -13.10
N ASN A 289 14.99 19.05 -12.50
CA ASN A 289 14.97 20.50 -12.36
C ASN A 289 15.73 21.00 -11.13
N HIS A 290 16.58 22.01 -11.33
CA HIS A 290 17.25 22.80 -10.28
C HIS A 290 16.28 23.50 -9.31
N LEU A 291 14.98 23.45 -9.58
CA LEU A 291 13.92 24.03 -8.76
C LEU A 291 13.81 23.44 -7.37
N PHE A 292 14.05 22.13 -7.25
CA PHE A 292 14.02 21.48 -5.96
C PHE A 292 15.19 22.02 -5.15
N ASN A 293 14.93 23.10 -4.41
CA ASN A 293 15.84 23.63 -3.41
C ASN A 293 15.86 22.74 -2.16
N VAL A 294 15.56 21.46 -2.35
CA VAL A 294 15.78 20.42 -1.38
C VAL A 294 17.29 20.18 -1.41
N THR A 295 18.01 21.00 -0.65
CA THR A 295 19.25 20.47 -0.07
C THR A 295 18.81 19.25 0.72
N ALA A 296 19.22 18.05 0.26
CA ALA A 296 19.01 16.81 0.99
C ALA A 296 19.22 17.13 2.46
N ARG A 297 18.16 16.98 3.27
CA ARG A 297 18.07 17.56 4.61
C ARG A 297 19.39 17.31 5.30
N VAL A 298 20.23 18.34 5.44
CA VAL A 298 21.60 18.12 5.91
C VAL A 298 21.46 17.76 7.40
N GLY A 299 21.54 16.46 7.70
CA GLY A 299 21.23 15.90 9.03
C GLY A 299 19.90 15.16 9.16
N GLY A 300 19.10 15.03 8.10
CA GLY A 300 17.93 14.15 8.03
C GLY A 300 18.23 12.95 7.12
N ASP A 301 17.90 11.74 7.60
CA ASP A 301 17.58 10.46 6.91
C ASP A 301 18.14 10.05 5.52
N TYR A 302 18.43 10.99 4.62
CA TYR A 302 18.84 10.75 3.23
C TYR A 302 20.23 11.32 2.95
N ASN A 303 21.12 10.49 2.39
CA ASN A 303 22.50 10.86 2.09
C ASN A 303 22.69 11.03 0.58
N VAL A 304 22.90 12.26 0.09
CA VAL A 304 23.25 12.49 -1.32
C VAL A 304 24.76 12.55 -1.48
N ILE A 305 25.33 11.57 -2.19
CA ILE A 305 26.75 11.50 -2.51
C ILE A 305 26.99 12.33 -3.77
N SER A 306 27.51 13.55 -3.62
CA SER A 306 27.93 14.34 -4.79
C SER A 306 29.19 13.70 -5.40
N THR A 307 29.26 13.55 -6.72
CA THR A 307 30.47 13.06 -7.41
C THR A 307 31.69 13.96 -7.23
N ASN A 308 31.49 15.24 -6.90
CA ASN A 308 32.53 16.20 -6.51
C ASN A 308 32.64 16.31 -4.98
N VAL A 309 32.84 15.20 -4.27
CA VAL A 309 33.19 15.29 -2.84
C VAL A 309 34.54 15.99 -2.76
N ASP A 310 34.54 17.25 -2.33
CA ASP A 310 35.77 17.94 -1.93
C ASP A 310 36.30 17.20 -0.70
N CYS A 311 37.22 16.26 -0.93
CA CYS A 311 37.86 15.42 0.07
C CYS A 311 38.65 16.22 1.13
N ASN A 312 38.66 17.54 1.03
CA ASN A 312 39.17 18.46 2.05
C ASN A 312 38.15 18.89 3.10
N LYS A 313 36.87 18.49 2.99
CA LYS A 313 35.81 18.85 3.95
C LYS A 313 35.30 17.63 4.70
N PHE A 314 34.86 17.85 5.95
CA PHE A 314 34.19 16.84 6.78
C PHE A 314 32.99 16.26 6.05
N THR A 315 32.96 14.94 5.86
CA THR A 315 31.78 14.26 5.30
C THR A 315 30.86 13.86 6.45
N LYS A 316 29.60 14.31 6.38
CA LYS A 316 28.55 13.93 7.33
C LYS A 316 27.59 12.96 6.69
N PHE A 317 27.32 11.86 7.38
CA PHE A 317 26.30 10.88 7.03
C PHE A 317 25.21 10.90 8.08
N ALA A 318 23.97 10.64 7.66
CA ALA A 318 22.80 10.56 8.52
C ALA A 318 22.11 9.20 8.39
N ALA A 319 21.62 8.66 9.49
CA ALA A 319 20.65 7.58 9.53
C ALA A 319 19.53 7.97 10.48
N LEU A 320 18.33 7.45 10.25
CA LEU A 320 17.14 7.73 11.04
C LEU A 320 16.47 6.42 11.44
N ARG A 321 16.06 6.33 12.70
CA ARG A 321 15.11 5.32 13.17
C ARG A 321 13.87 5.99 13.69
N GLU A 322 12.73 5.62 13.12
CA GLU A 322 11.42 6.03 13.58
C GLU A 322 10.79 4.94 14.45
N TYR A 323 10.24 5.35 15.59
CA TYR A 323 9.36 4.56 16.44
C TYR A 323 7.95 5.08 16.24
N ARG A 324 7.24 4.52 15.25
CA ARG A 324 5.86 4.86 14.92
C ARG A 324 4.94 4.19 15.92
N GLN A 325 3.99 4.94 16.45
CA GLN A 325 3.02 4.42 17.42
C GLN A 325 1.60 4.46 16.88
N PHE A 326 1.30 5.46 16.06
CA PHE A 326 -0.02 5.64 15.47
C PHE A 326 0.09 6.33 14.11
N ARG A 327 -1.01 6.27 13.37
CA ARG A 327 -1.19 6.96 12.10
C ARG A 327 -2.39 7.87 12.20
N LEU A 328 -2.22 9.10 11.73
CA LEU A 328 -3.30 10.07 11.57
C LEU A 328 -3.68 10.16 10.09
N THR A 329 -4.97 10.14 9.80
CA THR A 329 -5.49 10.22 8.44
C THR A 329 -6.68 11.17 8.40
N LEU A 330 -6.65 12.12 7.48
CA LEU A 330 -7.76 13.02 7.22
C LEU A 330 -8.96 12.25 6.65
N VAL A 331 -10.16 12.51 7.14
CA VAL A 331 -11.39 11.96 6.58
C VAL A 331 -11.64 12.57 5.19
N ASN A 332 -12.28 11.85 4.26
CA ASN A 332 -12.39 12.29 2.86
C ASN A 332 -13.28 13.53 2.67
N ASP A 333 -14.26 13.75 3.55
CA ASP A 333 -15.33 14.74 3.41
C ASP A 333 -15.26 15.84 4.46
N VAL A 334 -14.07 16.46 4.57
CA VAL A 334 -13.85 17.59 5.48
C VAL A 334 -14.13 18.90 4.75
N ASP A 335 -14.91 19.76 5.40
CA ASP A 335 -15.26 21.08 4.87
C ASP A 335 -14.02 21.96 4.64
N LEU A 336 -14.03 22.71 3.54
CA LEU A 336 -12.96 23.64 3.22
C LEU A 336 -13.10 24.94 4.02
N SER A 337 -11.96 25.54 4.39
CA SER A 337 -11.92 26.82 5.07
C SER A 337 -12.35 27.95 4.13
N GLN A 338 -13.02 28.96 4.69
CA GLN A 338 -13.45 30.14 3.92
C GLN A 338 -12.27 30.90 3.31
N GLU A 339 -11.11 30.90 3.99
CA GLU A 339 -9.88 31.51 3.46
C GLU A 339 -9.44 30.81 2.17
N PHE A 340 -9.45 29.46 2.16
CA PHE A 340 -9.02 28.70 0.99
C PHE A 340 -10.02 28.83 -0.17
N THR A 341 -11.32 28.70 0.09
CA THR A 341 -12.35 28.83 -0.97
C THR A 341 -12.34 30.23 -1.59
N ALA A 342 -12.21 31.28 -0.77
CA ALA A 342 -12.03 32.64 -1.27
C ALA A 342 -10.74 32.82 -2.09
N ALA A 343 -9.64 32.18 -1.69
CA ALA A 343 -8.40 32.23 -2.48
C ALA A 343 -8.57 31.53 -3.84
N VAL A 344 -9.27 30.39 -3.88
CA VAL A 344 -9.57 29.64 -5.10
C VAL A 344 -10.46 30.45 -6.04
N ASP A 345 -11.51 31.10 -5.53
CA ASP A 345 -12.44 31.90 -6.35
C ASP A 345 -11.79 33.15 -6.95
N ASN A 346 -10.72 33.66 -6.33
CA ASN A 346 -9.97 34.81 -6.82
C ASN A 346 -8.90 34.45 -7.87
N LEU A 347 -8.71 33.17 -8.20
CA LEU A 347 -7.75 32.74 -9.22
C LEU A 347 -8.29 33.04 -10.63
N PRO A 348 -7.49 33.67 -11.51
CA PRO A 348 -7.87 33.86 -12.90
C PRO A 348 -7.69 32.56 -13.69
N THR A 349 -8.20 32.51 -14.92
CA THR A 349 -7.79 31.49 -15.90
C THR A 349 -6.27 31.53 -16.06
N PHE A 350 -5.63 30.36 -16.00
CA PHE A 350 -4.19 30.24 -16.10
C PHE A 350 -3.71 30.58 -17.51
N ALA A 351 -2.76 31.50 -17.61
CA ALA A 351 -2.14 31.88 -18.88
C ALA A 351 -0.71 32.40 -18.67
N LEU A 352 0.29 31.65 -19.18
CA LEU A 352 1.71 32.05 -19.12
C LEU A 352 2.01 33.40 -19.80
N LYS A 353 1.18 33.77 -20.78
CA LYS A 353 1.26 35.05 -21.52
C LYS A 353 0.63 36.24 -20.76
N LYS A 354 0.11 36.03 -19.56
CA LYS A 354 -0.46 37.10 -18.71
C LYS A 354 0.32 37.17 -17.39
N LEU A 355 1.08 38.25 -17.20
CA LEU A 355 1.91 38.44 -16.00
C LEU A 355 1.10 38.36 -14.70
N GLU A 356 -0.09 38.97 -14.68
CA GLU A 356 -0.99 38.93 -13.52
C GLU A 356 -1.42 37.50 -13.16
N SER A 357 -1.75 36.68 -14.17
CA SER A 357 -2.12 35.27 -13.98
C SER A 357 -0.97 34.50 -13.32
N VAL A 358 0.24 34.57 -13.90
CA VAL A 358 1.44 33.92 -13.36
C VAL A 358 1.72 34.36 -11.91
N ASN A 359 1.63 35.67 -11.63
CA ASN A 359 1.88 36.19 -10.29
C ASN A 359 0.84 35.74 -9.26
N LYS A 360 -0.46 35.69 -9.63
CA LYS A 360 -1.52 35.19 -8.75
C LYS A 360 -1.33 33.71 -8.41
N PHE A 361 -0.98 32.86 -9.39
CA PHE A 361 -0.68 31.45 -9.13
C PHE A 361 0.60 31.26 -8.31
N LYS A 362 1.66 32.05 -8.53
CA LYS A 362 2.85 32.04 -7.67
C LYS A 362 2.51 32.39 -6.21
N ALA A 363 1.74 33.46 -6.01
CA ALA A 363 1.31 33.88 -4.67
C ALA A 363 0.46 32.80 -4.00
N PHE A 364 -0.43 32.14 -4.75
CA PHE A 364 -1.23 31.01 -4.28
C PHE A 364 -0.34 29.85 -3.80
N PHE A 365 0.59 29.37 -4.63
CA PHE A 365 1.48 28.26 -4.26
C PHE A 365 2.49 28.64 -3.16
N GLN A 366 2.88 29.91 -3.08
CA GLN A 366 3.71 30.40 -1.98
C GLN A 366 2.94 30.38 -0.64
N ARG A 367 1.64 30.69 -0.67
CA ARG A 367 0.78 30.72 0.52
C ARG A 367 0.35 29.32 0.96
N PHE A 368 -0.11 28.48 0.05
CA PHE A 368 -0.72 27.18 0.37
C PHE A 368 0.18 25.98 0.04
N GLY A 369 1.37 26.19 -0.52
CA GLY A 369 2.15 25.08 -1.08
C GLY A 369 1.46 24.51 -2.33
N THR A 370 1.72 23.25 -2.65
CA THR A 370 1.15 22.56 -3.82
C THR A 370 0.23 21.41 -3.45
N HIS A 371 0.38 20.88 -2.23
CA HIS A 371 -0.29 19.68 -1.74
C HIS A 371 -0.81 19.89 -0.32
N VAL A 372 -1.52 18.89 0.17
CA VAL A 372 -2.03 18.78 1.53
C VAL A 372 -1.61 17.42 2.09
N VAL A 373 -1.19 17.38 3.35
CA VAL A 373 -0.88 16.12 4.03
C VAL A 373 -2.18 15.44 4.45
N THR A 374 -2.53 14.34 3.80
CA THR A 374 -3.74 13.56 4.12
C THR A 374 -3.46 12.45 5.13
N SER A 375 -2.21 12.02 5.27
CA SER A 375 -1.85 11.05 6.29
C SER A 375 -0.38 11.18 6.70
N CYS A 376 -0.09 10.98 7.99
CA CYS A 376 1.27 10.87 8.50
C CYS A 376 1.30 10.05 9.81
N PHE A 377 2.50 9.64 10.20
CA PHE A 377 2.73 8.87 11.42
C PHE A 377 3.02 9.77 12.62
N GLY A 378 2.62 9.33 13.81
CA GLY A 378 3.00 9.92 15.08
C GLY A 378 3.82 8.95 15.92
N GLY A 379 4.82 9.46 16.64
CA GLY A 379 5.72 8.65 17.44
C GLY A 379 6.98 9.39 17.85
N GLY A 380 8.15 8.82 17.58
CA GLY A 380 9.44 9.43 17.87
C GLY A 380 10.47 9.11 16.79
N ALA A 381 11.51 9.92 16.72
CA ALA A 381 12.58 9.77 15.75
C ALA A 381 13.94 9.84 16.46
N MET A 382 14.87 9.03 15.99
CA MET A 382 16.24 8.96 16.49
C MET A 382 17.18 9.16 15.30
N GLU A 383 17.84 10.32 15.27
CA GLU A 383 18.74 10.73 14.19
C GLU A 383 20.18 10.48 14.56
N PHE A 384 20.90 9.78 13.70
CA PHE A 384 22.30 9.45 13.83
C PHE A 384 23.09 10.21 12.79
N ALA A 385 23.91 11.15 13.24
CA ALA A 385 24.85 11.83 12.38
C ALA A 385 26.26 11.30 12.66
N VAL A 386 26.97 10.90 11.61
CA VAL A 386 28.36 10.46 11.68
C VAL A 386 29.21 11.40 10.86
N SER A 387 30.19 12.03 11.50
CA SER A 387 31.13 12.94 10.83
C SER A 387 32.49 12.26 10.75
N VAL A 388 33.05 12.16 9.54
CA VAL A 388 34.37 11.57 9.29
C VAL A 388 35.36 12.69 8.94
N GLU A 389 36.42 12.82 9.72
CA GLU A 389 37.47 13.84 9.59
C GLU A 389 38.60 13.42 8.63
N ASN A 390 38.75 12.12 8.35
CA ASN A 390 39.95 11.58 7.70
C ASN A 390 39.82 11.49 6.17
N LYS A 391 40.69 12.24 5.47
CA LYS A 391 40.75 12.36 3.99
C LYS A 391 41.09 11.06 3.28
N GLU A 392 41.72 10.09 3.96
CA GLU A 392 42.23 8.89 3.31
C GLU A 392 41.22 7.75 3.20
N THR A 393 40.12 7.80 3.96
CA THR A 393 39.23 6.65 4.17
C THR A 393 38.09 6.57 3.14
N LEU A 394 37.77 7.67 2.46
CA LEU A 394 36.62 7.78 1.54
C LEU A 394 37.07 8.31 0.17
N LYS A 395 37.98 7.61 -0.50
CA LYS A 395 38.57 8.06 -1.78
C LYS A 395 37.70 7.72 -2.99
N SER A 396 36.79 6.76 -2.85
CA SER A 396 35.92 6.28 -3.91
C SER A 396 34.45 6.18 -3.48
N ILE A 397 33.55 6.13 -4.46
CA ILE A 397 32.12 5.84 -4.22
C ILE A 397 31.95 4.47 -3.53
N GLU A 398 32.83 3.51 -3.80
CA GLU A 398 32.77 2.19 -3.20
C GLU A 398 33.18 2.23 -1.71
N ASP A 399 34.15 3.08 -1.34
CA ASP A 399 34.49 3.33 0.06
C ASP A 399 33.31 3.95 0.82
N ILE A 400 32.58 4.87 0.18
CA ILE A 400 31.38 5.47 0.75
C ILE A 400 30.28 4.42 0.92
N ARG A 401 30.10 3.49 -0.03
CA ARG A 401 29.12 2.39 0.10
C ARG A 401 29.51 1.39 1.18
N ARG A 402 30.80 1.08 1.29
CA ARG A 402 31.32 0.21 2.35
C ARG A 402 31.12 0.87 3.71
N PHE A 403 31.44 2.16 3.82
CA PHE A 403 31.20 2.95 5.03
C PHE A 403 29.72 3.04 5.36
N ALA A 404 28.84 3.26 4.38
CA ALA A 404 27.40 3.24 4.52
C ALA A 404 26.87 1.91 5.07
N SER A 405 27.38 0.80 4.54
CA SER A 405 27.01 -0.55 4.97
C SER A 405 27.49 -0.81 6.40
N GLN A 406 28.71 -0.38 6.73
CA GLN A 406 29.25 -0.45 8.09
C GLN A 406 28.42 0.42 9.05
N LEU A 407 28.08 1.64 8.66
CA LEU A 407 27.25 2.55 9.44
C LEU A 407 25.89 1.93 9.76
N ARG A 408 25.29 1.25 8.78
CA ARG A 408 24.02 0.52 8.98
C ARG A 408 24.17 -0.65 9.96
N ALA A 409 25.29 -1.38 9.90
CA ALA A 409 25.58 -2.47 10.83
C ALA A 409 25.88 -1.95 12.24
N ASP A 410 26.71 -0.91 12.37
CA ASP A 410 27.03 -0.24 13.63
C ASP A 410 25.76 0.36 14.25
N PHE A 411 24.89 0.92 13.43
CA PHE A 411 23.59 1.41 13.87
C PHE A 411 22.74 0.31 14.52
N GLY A 412 22.74 -0.90 13.97
CA GLY A 412 22.10 -2.05 14.61
C GLY A 412 22.76 -2.52 15.90
N ASN A 413 24.09 -2.56 15.90
CA ASN A 413 24.91 -3.11 16.97
C ASN A 413 25.01 -2.18 18.19
N VAL A 414 25.10 -0.86 18.00
CA VAL A 414 25.26 0.13 19.08
C VAL A 414 24.06 0.13 20.04
N PHE A 415 22.89 -0.30 19.57
CA PHE A 415 21.67 -0.27 20.37
C PHE A 415 21.10 -1.65 20.73
N GLY A 416 21.84 -2.72 20.44
CA GLY A 416 21.38 -4.09 20.74
C GLY A 416 20.09 -4.47 20.00
N LEU A 417 19.82 -3.85 18.84
CA LEU A 417 18.53 -3.93 18.16
C LEU A 417 18.39 -5.17 17.24
N GLY A 418 19.27 -6.17 17.40
CA GLY A 418 19.14 -7.49 16.77
C GLY A 418 18.95 -7.42 15.26
N ILE A 419 19.80 -6.67 14.54
CA ILE A 419 19.82 -6.78 13.08
C ILE A 419 20.23 -8.22 12.76
N ASP A 420 19.33 -8.93 12.08
CA ASP A 420 19.52 -10.31 11.63
C ASP A 420 20.87 -10.41 10.90
N SER A 421 21.81 -11.15 11.47
CA SER A 421 23.21 -11.26 11.03
C SER A 421 23.37 -11.90 9.64
N THR A 422 22.26 -12.22 8.99
CA THR A 422 22.17 -12.86 7.67
C THR A 422 22.52 -11.92 6.52
N TYR A 423 22.45 -10.59 6.70
CA TYR A 423 22.86 -9.62 5.66
C TYR A 423 24.35 -9.24 5.70
N THR A 424 25.03 -9.50 6.81
CA THR A 424 26.49 -9.32 6.92
C THR A 424 27.19 -10.60 6.52
N GLY A 425 27.22 -10.89 5.22
CA GLY A 425 28.00 -12.00 4.69
C GLY A 425 29.46 -11.91 5.16
N GLY A 426 29.84 -12.76 6.11
CA GLY A 426 31.23 -13.00 6.51
C GLY A 426 31.90 -11.99 7.45
N TYR A 427 31.31 -10.85 7.78
CA TYR A 427 31.92 -9.88 8.71
C TYR A 427 31.62 -10.25 10.17
N GLN A 428 32.20 -11.36 10.63
CA GLN A 428 32.16 -11.72 12.05
C GLN A 428 33.11 -10.83 12.85
N ASN A 429 32.58 -10.08 13.81
CA ASN A 429 33.19 -9.67 15.09
C ASN A 429 34.63 -9.14 15.15
N GLU A 430 35.32 -8.90 14.03
CA GLU A 430 36.56 -8.15 14.02
C GLU A 430 36.22 -6.76 14.54
N SER A 431 36.73 -6.50 15.75
CA SER A 431 36.69 -5.27 16.55
C SER A 431 36.08 -4.10 15.81
N ARG A 432 35.03 -3.45 16.38
CA ARG A 432 34.60 -2.08 16.04
C ARG A 432 35.83 -1.32 15.56
N THR A 433 36.01 -1.20 14.26
CA THR A 433 37.19 -0.53 13.73
C THR A 433 36.87 0.91 14.02
N ASN A 434 37.36 1.39 15.17
CA ASN A 434 37.31 2.79 15.54
C ASN A 434 38.12 3.51 14.47
N LEU A 435 37.45 3.83 13.35
CA LEU A 435 38.00 4.61 12.27
C LEU A 435 38.43 5.93 12.92
N SER A 436 39.73 6.10 13.06
CA SER A 436 40.32 7.29 13.68
C SER A 436 39.79 8.53 12.96
N GLY A 437 39.28 9.49 13.74
CA GLY A 437 38.62 10.68 13.21
C GLY A 437 37.14 10.47 12.82
N THR A 438 36.43 9.50 13.39
CA THR A 438 34.97 9.41 13.26
C THR A 438 34.29 9.88 14.55
N SER A 439 33.35 10.82 14.42
CA SER A 439 32.51 11.27 15.53
C SER A 439 31.05 10.91 15.28
N TYR A 440 30.38 10.46 16.34
CA TYR A 440 28.98 10.05 16.31
C TYR A 440 28.16 11.03 17.13
N ASN A 441 27.03 11.47 16.59
CA ASN A 441 26.04 12.26 17.29
C ASN A 441 24.69 11.58 17.12
N ALA A 442 23.95 11.45 18.21
CA ALA A 442 22.61 10.90 18.21
C ALA A 442 21.65 11.93 18.81
N THR A 443 20.59 12.26 18.08
CA THR A 443 19.56 13.21 18.51
C THR A 443 18.21 12.51 18.60
N LEU A 444 17.61 12.54 19.79
CA LEU A 444 16.25 12.04 20.00
C LEU A 444 15.24 13.16 19.71
N LYS A 445 14.14 12.81 19.04
CA LYS A 445 13.05 13.74 18.70
C LYS A 445 11.70 13.14 19.13
N GLY A 446 10.87 13.97 19.74
CA GLY A 446 9.67 13.50 20.45
C GLY A 446 10.00 12.85 21.79
N GLY A 447 8.97 12.47 22.53
CA GLY A 447 9.09 11.92 23.88
C GLY A 447 9.50 12.96 24.92
N ASP A 448 9.70 12.47 26.13
CA ASP A 448 10.13 13.26 27.27
C ASP A 448 11.57 13.73 27.08
N MET A 449 11.75 15.06 27.09
CA MET A 449 13.03 15.73 26.89
C MET A 449 14.07 15.38 27.95
N THR A 450 13.66 14.89 29.13
CA THR A 450 14.59 14.44 30.17
C THR A 450 15.45 13.25 29.72
N TYR A 451 14.99 12.49 28.72
CA TYR A 451 15.73 11.40 28.12
C TYR A 451 16.50 11.80 26.86
N HIS A 452 16.45 13.07 26.43
CA HIS A 452 17.19 13.54 25.25
C HIS A 452 18.67 13.72 25.59
N ILE A 453 19.47 12.70 25.27
CA ILE A 453 20.92 12.71 25.49
C ILE A 453 21.63 13.15 24.22
N ARG A 454 22.45 14.20 24.32
CA ARG A 454 23.20 14.75 23.16
C ARG A 454 24.31 13.84 22.65
N ASN A 455 24.78 12.89 23.46
CA ASN A 455 25.84 11.98 23.06
C ASN A 455 25.67 10.59 23.67
N LEU A 456 24.83 9.75 23.04
CA LEU A 456 24.60 8.36 23.46
C LEU A 456 25.89 7.52 23.46
N THR A 457 26.91 7.91 22.71
CA THR A 457 28.17 7.15 22.62
C THR A 457 29.06 7.25 23.86
N GLN A 458 28.76 8.18 24.77
CA GLN A 458 29.46 8.31 26.06
C GLN A 458 28.88 7.40 27.16
N LEU A 459 27.75 6.76 26.90
CA LEU A 459 27.13 5.82 27.84
C LEU A 459 27.62 4.38 27.59
N SER A 460 27.60 3.55 28.64
CA SER A 460 27.69 2.10 28.44
C SER A 460 26.46 1.60 27.69
N SER A 461 26.61 0.46 27.00
CA SER A 461 25.52 -0.16 26.21
C SER A 461 24.24 -0.36 27.02
N ASP A 462 24.35 -0.81 28.26
CA ASP A 462 23.20 -1.07 29.13
C ASP A 462 22.47 0.23 29.50
N LYS A 463 23.22 1.27 29.89
CA LYS A 463 22.65 2.58 30.24
C LYS A 463 22.01 3.26 29.03
N ALA A 464 22.63 3.16 27.85
CA ALA A 464 22.05 3.68 26.62
C ALA A 464 20.74 2.97 26.29
N SER A 465 20.70 1.65 26.41
CA SER A 465 19.50 0.83 26.15
C SER A 465 18.37 1.19 27.11
N GLU A 466 18.65 1.28 28.41
CA GLU A 466 17.68 1.69 29.43
C GLU A 466 17.12 3.10 29.16
N HIS A 467 17.99 4.05 28.80
CA HIS A 467 17.57 5.42 28.46
C HIS A 467 16.68 5.46 27.21
N ILE A 468 17.03 4.71 26.17
CA ILE A 468 16.23 4.62 24.94
C ILE A 468 14.90 3.97 25.23
N GLU A 469 14.85 2.90 26.04
CA GLU A 469 13.60 2.25 26.40
C GLU A 469 12.65 3.22 27.14
N LYS A 470 13.17 3.96 28.13
CA LYS A 470 12.41 5.01 28.83
C LYS A 470 11.93 6.11 27.90
N TRP A 471 12.77 6.54 26.96
CA TRP A 471 12.39 7.50 25.92
C TRP A 471 11.28 6.94 25.02
N VAL A 472 11.40 5.72 24.51
CA VAL A 472 10.37 5.07 23.66
C VAL A 472 9.04 4.94 24.40
N GLN A 473 9.06 4.55 25.67
CA GLN A 473 7.85 4.48 26.51
C GLN A 473 7.17 5.86 26.64
N SER A 474 7.97 6.93 26.72
CA SER A 474 7.48 8.30 26.84
C SER A 474 6.83 8.85 25.55
N LEU A 475 7.15 8.30 24.38
CA LEU A 475 6.56 8.72 23.10
C LEU A 475 5.04 8.61 23.09
N SER A 476 4.51 7.66 23.85
CA SER A 476 3.07 7.44 23.95
C SER A 476 2.33 8.62 24.60
N VAL A 477 3.05 9.45 25.34
CA VAL A 477 2.52 10.63 26.03
C VAL A 477 2.91 11.89 25.28
N GLN A 478 4.12 11.98 24.75
CA GLN A 478 4.61 13.17 24.04
C GLN A 478 5.07 12.81 22.62
N PRO A 479 4.17 12.39 21.74
CA PRO A 479 4.57 12.00 20.40
C PRO A 479 4.98 13.22 19.56
N LEU A 480 5.77 12.96 18.54
CA LEU A 480 6.10 13.87 17.45
C LEU A 480 5.39 13.39 16.18
N MET A 481 4.89 14.33 15.38
CA MET A 481 4.43 14.01 14.02
C MET A 481 5.64 13.82 13.10
N LEU A 482 5.77 12.62 12.55
CA LEU A 482 6.85 12.21 11.67
C LEU A 482 6.56 12.70 10.25
N ASN A 483 7.59 13.17 9.56
CA ASN A 483 7.47 13.80 8.25
C ASN A 483 8.23 13.04 7.14
N THR A 484 8.74 11.84 7.43
CA THR A 484 9.45 11.03 6.44
C THR A 484 8.49 10.27 5.54
N ASN A 485 7.49 9.55 6.07
CA ASN A 485 6.45 8.96 5.23
C ASN A 485 5.10 9.65 5.45
N MET A 486 4.66 10.35 4.41
CA MET A 486 3.39 11.07 4.38
C MET A 486 2.62 10.70 3.13
N HIS A 487 1.30 10.84 3.18
CA HIS A 487 0.48 10.80 1.99
C HIS A 487 0.10 12.23 1.66
N LEU A 488 0.43 12.67 0.45
CA LEU A 488 0.10 13.98 -0.06
C LEU A 488 -1.03 13.90 -1.09
N MET A 489 -1.91 14.89 -1.08
CA MET A 489 -2.95 15.07 -2.10
C MET A 489 -2.79 16.45 -2.74
N PRO A 490 -2.86 16.59 -4.08
CA PRO A 490 -2.74 17.89 -4.74
C PRO A 490 -3.82 18.87 -4.30
N LEU A 491 -3.50 20.17 -4.17
CA LEU A 491 -4.48 21.20 -3.84
C LEU A 491 -5.61 21.31 -4.86
N SER A 492 -5.32 21.02 -6.13
CA SER A 492 -6.31 21.01 -7.22
C SER A 492 -7.45 20.03 -6.98
N TYR A 493 -7.19 18.90 -6.32
CA TYR A 493 -8.21 17.92 -5.94
C TYR A 493 -9.27 18.56 -5.03
N TYR A 494 -8.84 19.26 -3.98
CA TYR A 494 -9.76 19.93 -3.06
C TYR A 494 -10.39 21.18 -3.67
N ALA A 495 -9.63 21.95 -4.45
CA ALA A 495 -10.17 23.10 -5.17
C ALA A 495 -11.29 22.69 -6.14
N ARG A 496 -11.19 21.53 -6.80
CA ARG A 496 -12.26 21.01 -7.68
C ARG A 496 -13.57 20.75 -6.96
N LYS A 497 -13.53 20.33 -5.68
CA LYS A 497 -14.75 20.11 -4.87
C LYS A 497 -15.56 21.41 -4.69
N HIS A 498 -14.88 22.55 -4.68
CA HIS A 498 -15.50 23.89 -4.57
C HIS A 498 -15.76 24.54 -5.94
N ASN A 499 -14.75 24.57 -6.79
CA ASN A 499 -14.76 25.21 -8.10
C ASN A 499 -13.98 24.36 -9.13
N PRO A 500 -14.68 23.52 -9.92
CA PRO A 500 -14.05 22.59 -10.86
C PRO A 500 -13.09 23.24 -11.86
N ASN A 501 -13.45 24.42 -12.37
CA ASN A 501 -12.61 25.17 -13.31
C ASN A 501 -11.33 25.66 -12.63
N ALA A 502 -11.43 26.31 -11.47
CA ALA A 502 -10.26 26.77 -10.73
C ALA A 502 -9.32 25.61 -10.37
N GLY A 503 -9.87 24.46 -9.98
CA GLY A 503 -9.10 23.24 -9.77
C GLY A 503 -8.30 22.78 -11.00
N GLN A 504 -8.90 22.84 -12.21
CA GLN A 504 -8.18 22.57 -13.46
C GLN A 504 -7.08 23.62 -13.73
N GLN A 505 -7.33 24.91 -13.47
CA GLN A 505 -6.31 25.94 -13.64
C GLN A 505 -5.13 25.75 -12.67
N ILE A 506 -5.40 25.32 -11.43
CA ILE A 506 -4.37 24.97 -10.44
C ILE A 506 -3.53 23.79 -10.94
N ASP A 507 -4.12 22.77 -11.57
CA ASP A 507 -3.33 21.67 -12.16
C ASP A 507 -2.38 22.16 -13.24
N LEU A 508 -2.88 22.93 -14.20
CA LEU A 508 -2.07 23.48 -15.30
C LEU A 508 -0.92 24.34 -14.76
N ALA A 509 -1.22 25.22 -13.80
CA ALA A 509 -0.22 26.06 -13.17
C ALA A 509 0.80 25.23 -12.35
N SER A 510 0.37 24.16 -11.69
CA SER A 510 1.25 23.25 -10.94
C SER A 510 2.20 22.50 -11.86
N GLN A 511 1.71 22.02 -13.02
CA GLN A 511 2.57 21.38 -14.03
C GLN A 511 3.65 22.33 -14.53
N GLU A 512 3.30 23.58 -14.84
CA GLU A 512 4.29 24.59 -15.25
C GLU A 512 5.23 24.99 -14.11
N LEU A 513 4.74 24.99 -12.86
CA LEU A 513 5.58 25.18 -11.68
C LEU A 513 6.63 24.06 -11.56
N PHE A 514 6.25 22.79 -11.69
CA PHE A 514 7.19 21.66 -11.62
C PHE A 514 8.19 21.61 -12.79
N LYS A 515 7.84 22.22 -13.93
CA LYS A 515 8.73 22.38 -15.08
C LYS A 515 9.69 23.57 -15.00
N ASP A 516 9.62 24.41 -13.95
CA ASP A 516 10.32 25.72 -13.86
C ASP A 516 9.88 26.75 -14.91
N ASN A 517 8.70 26.52 -15.46
CA ASN A 517 8.12 27.31 -16.54
C ASN A 517 6.98 28.22 -16.07
N LEU A 518 6.65 28.22 -14.78
CA LEU A 518 5.74 29.22 -14.20
C LEU A 518 6.44 30.59 -14.13
N LYS A 519 6.75 31.14 -15.29
CA LYS A 519 7.40 32.44 -15.51
C LYS A 519 6.63 33.12 -16.65
N TYR A 520 6.45 34.42 -16.53
CA TYR A 520 5.77 35.19 -17.57
C TYR A 520 6.57 35.11 -18.87
N VAL A 521 5.91 34.70 -19.95
CA VAL A 521 6.48 34.68 -21.30
C VAL A 521 5.92 35.89 -22.05
N PRO A 522 6.74 36.93 -22.31
CA PRO A 522 6.31 38.08 -23.09
C PRO A 522 5.80 37.61 -24.45
N VAL A 523 4.67 38.17 -24.90
CA VAL A 523 4.17 37.91 -26.26
C VAL A 523 5.20 38.44 -27.25
N SER A 524 6.01 37.56 -27.82
CA SER A 524 6.94 37.95 -28.89
C SER A 524 6.12 38.38 -30.09
N THR A 525 6.21 39.65 -30.48
CA THR A 525 5.62 40.23 -31.70
C THR A 525 6.38 39.76 -32.94
N ARG A 526 6.54 38.45 -33.12
CA ARG A 526 7.16 37.87 -34.31
C ARG A 526 6.11 37.61 -35.39
N THR A 527 6.44 38.08 -36.58
CA THR A 527 5.78 37.86 -37.86
C THR A 527 5.58 36.36 -38.15
N PRO A 528 4.53 35.99 -38.93
CA PRO A 528 4.16 34.60 -39.17
C PRO A 528 5.34 33.82 -39.79
N PRO A 529 5.64 32.59 -39.33
CA PRO A 529 6.67 31.78 -39.94
C PRO A 529 6.20 31.27 -41.32
N PRO A 530 7.11 31.13 -42.30
CA PRO A 530 6.81 30.55 -43.60
C PRO A 530 6.44 29.05 -43.49
N PRO A 531 5.69 28.51 -44.47
CA PRO A 531 5.21 27.13 -44.45
C PRO A 531 6.38 26.13 -44.40
N ARG A 532 6.25 25.10 -43.56
CA ARG A 532 7.26 24.06 -43.42
C ARG A 532 7.14 23.04 -44.57
N PRO A 533 8.24 22.59 -45.20
CA PRO A 533 8.22 21.52 -46.21
C PRO A 533 7.93 20.15 -45.59
N ASP A 534 7.17 19.35 -46.32
CA ASP A 534 6.72 18.00 -45.97
C ASP A 534 7.87 17.02 -45.74
N VAL A 535 7.83 16.29 -44.63
CA VAL A 535 8.72 15.16 -44.32
C VAL A 535 7.95 13.86 -44.61
N PRO A 536 8.57 12.85 -45.25
CA PRO A 536 7.87 11.61 -45.56
C PRO A 536 7.63 10.77 -44.30
N PRO A 537 6.48 10.08 -44.21
CA PRO A 537 6.09 9.34 -43.01
C PRO A 537 6.90 8.05 -42.81
N PRO A 538 7.14 7.63 -41.55
CA PRO A 538 7.76 6.35 -41.22
C PRO A 538 6.86 5.15 -41.55
N PRO A 539 7.43 3.94 -41.71
CA PRO A 539 6.69 2.75 -42.13
C PRO A 539 5.64 2.30 -41.09
N PRO A 540 4.48 1.76 -41.55
CA PRO A 540 3.31 1.55 -40.72
C PRO A 540 3.51 0.41 -39.70
N GLN A 541 3.40 0.74 -38.41
CA GLN A 541 3.06 -0.23 -37.38
C GLN A 541 1.54 -0.27 -37.21
N GLN A 542 0.96 -1.47 -37.20
CA GLN A 542 -0.47 -1.73 -37.06
C GLN A 542 -0.75 -2.47 -35.76
N SER A 543 -1.63 -1.92 -34.92
CA SER A 543 -2.42 -2.63 -33.91
C SER A 543 -3.62 -1.77 -33.45
N SER A 544 -4.56 -2.42 -32.74
CA SER A 544 -5.64 -2.13 -31.76
C SER A 544 -6.72 -1.01 -31.89
N GLY A 545 -7.93 -1.28 -31.40
CA GLY A 545 -9.11 -0.43 -31.45
C GLY A 545 -9.10 0.64 -30.35
N CYS A 546 -9.72 1.80 -30.56
CA CYS A 546 -9.42 2.99 -29.77
C CYS A 546 -10.51 4.08 -29.75
N LEU A 547 -10.38 4.98 -28.79
CA LEU A 547 -11.16 6.19 -28.55
C LEU A 547 -10.40 7.43 -29.04
N LYS A 548 -11.14 8.45 -29.50
CA LYS A 548 -10.56 9.74 -29.90
C LYS A 548 -10.07 10.55 -28.68
N ALA A 549 -9.00 11.33 -28.83
CA ALA A 549 -8.60 12.34 -27.85
C ALA A 549 -9.80 13.23 -27.44
N GLY A 550 -9.88 13.60 -26.16
CA GLY A 550 -10.98 14.33 -25.56
C GLY A 550 -12.14 13.45 -25.08
N THR A 551 -12.09 12.13 -25.31
CA THR A 551 -13.09 11.20 -24.75
C THR A 551 -13.02 11.20 -23.23
N LEU A 552 -14.15 11.46 -22.57
CA LEU A 552 -14.21 11.61 -21.12
C LEU A 552 -14.39 10.26 -20.41
N ILE A 553 -13.44 9.88 -19.59
CA ILE A 553 -13.43 8.65 -18.78
C ILE A 553 -13.95 8.98 -17.38
N LEU A 554 -14.88 8.17 -16.88
CA LEU A 554 -15.49 8.35 -15.56
C LEU A 554 -14.62 7.75 -14.45
N LEU A 555 -14.10 8.61 -13.58
CA LEU A 555 -13.31 8.24 -12.41
C LEU A 555 -14.19 7.68 -11.28
N SER A 556 -13.58 6.97 -10.34
CA SER A 556 -14.21 6.39 -9.15
C SER A 556 -14.82 7.39 -8.18
N ASP A 557 -14.38 8.66 -8.23
CA ASP A 557 -14.92 9.76 -7.46
C ASP A 557 -16.08 10.50 -8.18
N GLY A 558 -16.48 10.02 -9.36
CA GLY A 558 -17.53 10.62 -10.19
C GLY A 558 -17.04 11.74 -11.11
N CYS A 559 -15.76 12.13 -11.05
CA CYS A 559 -15.19 13.08 -11.99
C CYS A 559 -15.01 12.47 -13.38
N LYS A 560 -14.88 13.33 -14.39
CA LYS A 560 -14.55 12.94 -15.77
C LYS A 560 -13.22 13.53 -16.19
N LEU A 561 -12.31 12.70 -16.69
CA LEU A 561 -11.04 13.15 -17.28
C LEU A 561 -10.97 12.77 -18.76
N PRO A 562 -10.41 13.63 -19.62
CA PRO A 562 -10.06 13.25 -20.99
C PRO A 562 -9.14 12.02 -20.99
N ILE A 563 -9.33 11.10 -21.93
CA ILE A 563 -8.60 9.82 -21.99
C ILE A 563 -7.08 10.03 -22.11
N GLU A 564 -6.64 11.09 -22.77
CA GLU A 564 -5.23 11.47 -22.87
C GLU A 564 -4.61 11.93 -21.54
N MET A 565 -5.42 12.14 -20.50
CA MET A 565 -5.01 12.47 -19.15
C MET A 565 -5.13 11.30 -18.17
N ILE A 566 -5.63 10.13 -18.63
CA ILE A 566 -5.71 8.93 -17.80
C ILE A 566 -4.34 8.26 -17.76
N HIS A 567 -3.92 7.83 -16.57
CA HIS A 567 -2.65 7.16 -16.32
C HIS A 567 -2.87 5.80 -15.65
N SER A 568 -1.88 4.92 -15.77
CA SER A 568 -1.82 3.69 -14.96
C SER A 568 -1.85 4.04 -13.46
N GLY A 569 -2.73 3.38 -12.72
CA GLY A 569 -2.97 3.63 -11.30
C GLY A 569 -4.24 4.45 -11.02
N ASP A 570 -4.77 5.17 -12.00
CA ASP A 570 -6.02 5.92 -11.82
C ASP A 570 -7.18 4.96 -11.49
N MET A 571 -8.06 5.37 -10.57
CA MET A 571 -9.22 4.60 -10.17
C MET A 571 -10.45 5.08 -10.95
N ILE A 572 -11.00 4.23 -11.80
CA ILE A 572 -12.17 4.51 -12.66
C ILE A 572 -13.36 3.60 -12.30
N LEU A 573 -14.53 3.80 -12.93
CA LEU A 573 -15.71 2.96 -12.68
C LEU A 573 -15.94 1.93 -13.79
N ASP A 574 -16.27 0.70 -13.38
CA ASP A 574 -16.71 -0.38 -14.28
C ASP A 574 -18.22 -0.33 -14.56
N ILE A 575 -18.73 -1.30 -15.34
CA ILE A 575 -20.17 -1.49 -15.62
C ILE A 575 -21.04 -1.65 -14.36
N ASN A 576 -20.46 -2.01 -13.22
CA ASN A 576 -21.16 -2.17 -11.94
C ASN A 576 -20.96 -0.97 -11.01
N LEU A 577 -20.36 0.12 -11.50
CA LEU A 577 -19.93 1.27 -10.70
C LEU A 577 -19.04 0.89 -9.52
N LYS A 578 -18.27 -0.19 -9.68
CA LYS A 578 -17.20 -0.55 -8.76
C LYS A 578 -15.92 0.16 -9.21
N PRO A 579 -15.17 0.79 -8.28
CA PRO A 579 -13.84 1.29 -8.58
C PRO A 579 -12.94 0.18 -9.11
N CYS A 580 -12.31 0.41 -10.25
CA CYS A 580 -11.29 -0.45 -10.83
C CYS A 580 -10.05 0.38 -11.19
N LYS A 581 -8.89 -0.25 -11.10
CA LYS A 581 -7.61 0.41 -11.37
C LYS A 581 -7.30 0.34 -12.87
N VAL A 582 -6.84 1.44 -13.43
CA VAL A 582 -6.25 1.46 -14.77
C VAL A 582 -4.87 0.81 -14.69
N ILE A 583 -4.67 -0.29 -15.39
CA ILE A 583 -3.38 -0.97 -15.51
C ILE A 583 -2.52 -0.33 -16.60
N GLY A 584 -3.14 0.12 -17.68
CA GLY A 584 -2.47 0.73 -18.83
C GLY A 584 -3.35 1.74 -19.53
N ALA A 585 -2.78 2.90 -19.85
CA ALA A 585 -3.41 3.90 -20.72
C ALA A 585 -2.45 4.19 -21.88
N ASN A 586 -2.77 3.68 -23.05
CA ASN A 586 -1.89 3.68 -24.21
C ASN A 586 -2.55 4.42 -25.37
N HIS A 587 -1.72 4.87 -26.31
CA HIS A 587 -2.19 5.48 -27.54
C HIS A 587 -1.39 4.95 -28.74
N MET A 588 -2.00 5.09 -29.90
CA MET A 588 -1.42 4.75 -31.19
C MET A 588 -1.91 5.73 -32.25
N LEU A 589 -1.30 5.69 -33.43
CA LEU A 589 -1.68 6.57 -34.53
C LEU A 589 -2.80 5.94 -35.35
N MET A 590 -3.70 6.78 -35.85
CA MET A 590 -4.90 6.36 -36.58
C MET A 590 -4.58 5.56 -37.85
N ASN A 591 -3.45 5.85 -38.52
CA ASN A 591 -2.89 5.06 -39.62
C ASN A 591 -3.92 4.63 -40.70
N GLY A 592 -4.78 5.57 -41.10
CA GLY A 592 -5.81 5.35 -42.12
C GLY A 592 -7.08 4.63 -41.65
N LYS A 593 -7.20 4.30 -40.35
CA LYS A 593 -8.46 3.86 -39.74
C LYS A 593 -9.51 4.97 -39.85
N LYS A 594 -10.80 4.59 -39.85
CA LYS A 594 -11.94 5.51 -39.86
C LYS A 594 -12.50 5.64 -38.45
N PHE A 595 -12.95 6.85 -38.09
CA PHE A 595 -13.79 7.02 -36.91
C PHE A 595 -15.25 6.73 -37.25
N TYR A 596 -15.93 6.17 -36.26
CA TYR A 596 -17.36 6.01 -36.18
C TYR A 596 -17.86 6.76 -34.96
N GLY A 597 -19.15 7.07 -34.92
CA GLY A 597 -19.77 7.67 -33.75
C GLY A 597 -21.23 7.29 -33.58
N PHE A 598 -21.80 7.65 -32.44
CA PHE A 598 -23.21 7.44 -32.13
C PHE A 598 -24.02 8.71 -32.39
N SER A 599 -25.18 8.60 -33.07
CA SER A 599 -25.99 9.73 -33.53
C SER A 599 -26.44 10.75 -32.48
N LYS A 600 -26.37 10.40 -31.19
CA LYS A 600 -26.83 11.26 -30.08
C LYS A 600 -25.71 11.89 -29.27
N ASN A 601 -24.45 11.45 -29.42
CA ASN A 601 -23.33 11.91 -28.58
C ASN A 601 -22.03 12.02 -29.41
N ASN A 602 -21.14 12.94 -29.01
CA ASN A 602 -19.77 13.08 -29.55
C ASN A 602 -18.83 11.95 -29.09
N CYS A 603 -19.28 10.69 -29.07
CA CYS A 603 -18.43 9.53 -28.82
C CYS A 603 -17.86 9.05 -30.16
N PHE A 604 -16.55 9.21 -30.36
CA PHE A 604 -15.85 8.81 -31.58
C PHE A 604 -14.86 7.68 -31.29
N PHE A 605 -14.96 6.62 -32.07
CA PHE A 605 -14.22 5.37 -31.85
C PHE A 605 -13.84 4.70 -33.18
N THR A 606 -12.80 3.87 -33.19
CA THR A 606 -12.38 3.12 -34.39
C THR A 606 -13.24 1.87 -34.59
N GLY A 607 -13.15 1.24 -35.77
CA GLY A 607 -14.05 0.14 -36.14
C GLY A 607 -13.97 -1.08 -35.22
N GLY A 608 -12.79 -1.35 -34.65
CA GLY A 608 -12.56 -2.45 -33.71
C GLY A 608 -12.95 -2.19 -32.25
N HIS A 609 -13.38 -0.99 -31.87
CA HIS A 609 -13.70 -0.68 -30.46
C HIS A 609 -15.01 -1.35 -30.01
N ILE A 610 -15.03 -1.95 -28.81
CA ILE A 610 -16.17 -2.71 -28.28
C ILE A 610 -16.98 -1.92 -27.24
N PHE A 611 -18.31 -1.98 -27.37
CA PHE A 611 -19.26 -1.42 -26.40
C PHE A 611 -20.15 -2.52 -25.83
N ALA A 612 -20.49 -2.43 -24.54
CA ALA A 612 -21.44 -3.35 -23.94
C ALA A 612 -22.86 -3.03 -24.44
N ARG A 613 -23.55 -4.03 -24.98
CA ARG A 613 -24.94 -3.94 -25.42
C ARG A 613 -25.93 -4.21 -24.29
N SER A 614 -25.58 -5.11 -23.38
CA SER A 614 -26.43 -5.56 -22.29
C SER A 614 -25.61 -6.07 -21.11
N LYS A 615 -26.25 -6.21 -19.93
CA LYS A 615 -25.62 -6.79 -18.72
C LYS A 615 -25.26 -8.27 -18.89
N SER A 616 -25.66 -8.92 -19.98
CA SER A 616 -25.40 -10.33 -20.26
C SER A 616 -24.09 -10.58 -21.05
N ASN A 617 -23.07 -9.74 -20.89
CA ASN A 617 -21.76 -9.86 -21.57
C ASN A 617 -21.84 -9.91 -23.10
N GLU A 618 -22.83 -9.24 -23.70
CA GLU A 618 -22.91 -9.06 -25.15
C GLU A 618 -22.26 -7.72 -25.52
N PHE A 619 -21.36 -7.76 -26.52
CA PHE A 619 -20.63 -6.61 -27.00
C PHE A 619 -21.00 -6.30 -28.46
N VAL A 620 -20.83 -5.05 -28.86
CA VAL A 620 -21.02 -4.61 -30.26
C VAL A 620 -19.76 -3.95 -30.78
N VAL A 621 -19.47 -4.17 -32.07
CA VAL A 621 -18.31 -3.61 -32.78
C VAL A 621 -18.70 -3.27 -34.21
N VAL A 622 -18.04 -2.29 -34.83
CA VAL A 622 -18.34 -1.93 -36.23
C VAL A 622 -17.62 -2.85 -37.23
N SER A 623 -16.41 -3.27 -36.91
CA SER A 623 -15.66 -4.23 -37.71
C SER A 623 -15.10 -5.35 -36.84
N LYS A 624 -15.69 -6.53 -36.93
CA LYS A 624 -15.18 -7.74 -36.25
C LYS A 624 -13.81 -8.12 -36.81
N GLN A 625 -13.56 -7.85 -38.09
CA GLN A 625 -12.26 -8.05 -38.71
C GLN A 625 -11.17 -7.16 -38.10
N GLU A 626 -11.44 -5.86 -37.88
CA GLU A 626 -10.48 -4.97 -37.20
C GLU A 626 -10.22 -5.45 -35.77
N LEU A 627 -11.28 -5.79 -35.03
CA LEU A 627 -11.16 -6.34 -33.67
C LEU A 627 -10.33 -7.63 -33.63
N LEU A 628 -10.59 -8.60 -34.52
CA LEU A 628 -9.87 -9.88 -34.57
C LEU A 628 -8.44 -9.76 -35.11
N LYS A 629 -8.16 -8.74 -35.93
CA LYS A 629 -6.79 -8.45 -36.37
C LYS A 629 -5.94 -8.02 -35.17
N ASP A 630 -6.55 -7.28 -34.26
CA ASP A 630 -5.90 -6.66 -33.14
C ASP A 630 -5.91 -7.57 -31.89
N ASN A 631 -6.99 -8.31 -31.68
CA ASN A 631 -7.12 -9.34 -30.67
C ASN A 631 -7.88 -10.56 -31.26
N PRO A 632 -7.16 -11.52 -31.86
CA PRO A 632 -7.76 -12.69 -32.52
C PRO A 632 -8.52 -13.62 -31.57
N PHE A 633 -8.34 -13.46 -30.26
CA PHE A 633 -8.96 -14.30 -29.23
C PHE A 633 -10.27 -13.71 -28.68
N VAL A 634 -10.66 -12.52 -29.15
CA VAL A 634 -11.99 -11.94 -28.86
C VAL A 634 -13.12 -12.71 -29.56
N ASP A 635 -12.80 -13.69 -30.41
CA ASP A 635 -13.81 -14.58 -30.99
C ASP A 635 -14.59 -15.41 -29.93
N GLU A 636 -14.07 -15.51 -28.71
CA GLU A 636 -14.78 -16.10 -27.55
C GLU A 636 -15.81 -15.15 -26.91
N LEU A 637 -15.72 -13.84 -27.17
CA LEU A 637 -16.71 -12.88 -26.69
C LEU A 637 -17.93 -12.93 -27.62
N ASN A 638 -19.12 -12.80 -27.03
CA ASN A 638 -20.36 -12.65 -27.80
C ASN A 638 -20.41 -11.24 -28.41
N VAL A 639 -19.72 -11.05 -29.54
CA VAL A 639 -19.58 -9.77 -30.24
C VAL A 639 -20.45 -9.75 -31.48
N VAL A 640 -21.34 -8.76 -31.56
CA VAL A 640 -22.21 -8.50 -32.71
C VAL A 640 -21.60 -7.39 -33.57
N GLU A 641 -21.38 -7.68 -34.85
CA GLU A 641 -20.91 -6.68 -35.82
C GLU A 641 -22.07 -5.80 -36.31
N VAL A 642 -21.86 -4.49 -36.37
CA VAL A 642 -22.90 -3.50 -36.69
C VAL A 642 -22.46 -2.61 -37.85
N GLN A 643 -23.37 -2.35 -38.79
CA GLN A 643 -23.06 -1.55 -39.97
C GLN A 643 -23.36 -0.07 -39.74
N PRO A 644 -22.60 0.87 -40.34
CA PRO A 644 -22.98 2.28 -40.36
C PRO A 644 -24.39 2.48 -40.93
N GLY A 645 -25.21 3.27 -40.23
CA GLY A 645 -26.64 3.48 -40.51
C GLY A 645 -27.57 2.56 -39.71
N GLN A 646 -27.05 1.52 -39.06
CA GLN A 646 -27.84 0.61 -38.24
C GLN A 646 -28.10 1.20 -36.84
N SER A 647 -29.34 1.02 -36.35
CA SER A 647 -29.69 1.32 -34.95
C SER A 647 -29.36 0.12 -34.07
N ILE A 648 -28.69 0.38 -32.96
CA ILE A 648 -28.21 -0.61 -32.01
C ILE A 648 -28.53 -0.16 -30.59
N GLU A 649 -28.60 -1.09 -29.65
CA GLU A 649 -28.69 -0.76 -28.22
C GLU A 649 -27.30 -0.86 -27.59
N VAL A 650 -26.90 0.18 -26.87
CA VAL A 650 -25.64 0.23 -26.12
C VAL A 650 -25.92 0.69 -24.69
N MET A 651 -25.16 0.16 -23.74
CA MET A 651 -25.29 0.56 -22.35
C MET A 651 -24.69 1.94 -22.13
N LYS A 652 -25.48 2.80 -21.48
CA LYS A 652 -25.11 4.17 -21.13
C LYS A 652 -25.54 4.49 -19.70
N ILE A 653 -24.67 5.18 -18.97
CA ILE A 653 -24.98 5.72 -17.66
C ILE A 653 -25.67 7.08 -17.77
N LYS A 654 -26.81 7.25 -17.11
CA LYS A 654 -27.49 8.56 -17.01
C LYS A 654 -27.03 9.37 -15.81
N ASN A 655 -26.91 8.72 -14.66
CA ASN A 655 -26.48 9.30 -13.38
C ASN A 655 -25.46 8.37 -12.72
N TYR A 656 -24.50 8.94 -11.98
CA TYR A 656 -23.40 8.17 -11.36
C TYR A 656 -23.74 7.62 -9.97
N THR A 657 -25.01 7.66 -9.58
CA THR A 657 -25.46 7.34 -8.22
C THR A 657 -25.80 5.87 -8.01
N SER A 658 -26.20 5.15 -9.06
CA SER A 658 -26.66 3.76 -8.94
C SER A 658 -26.47 2.96 -10.21
N THR A 659 -26.25 1.64 -10.08
CA THR A 659 -26.26 0.70 -11.21
C THR A 659 -27.62 0.58 -11.91
N LYS A 660 -28.68 1.12 -11.30
CA LYS A 660 -30.00 1.29 -11.90
C LYS A 660 -30.03 2.41 -12.96
N ASP A 661 -29.07 3.32 -12.90
CA ASP A 661 -28.96 4.46 -13.83
C ASP A 661 -28.28 4.07 -15.15
N ILE A 662 -27.81 2.82 -15.26
CA ILE A 662 -27.27 2.26 -16.49
C ILE A 662 -28.42 1.70 -17.31
N VAL A 663 -28.70 2.37 -18.41
CA VAL A 663 -29.78 2.04 -19.34
C VAL A 663 -29.21 1.52 -20.65
N CYS A 664 -30.01 0.77 -21.40
CA CYS A 664 -29.72 0.58 -22.83
C CYS A 664 -30.28 1.77 -23.60
N GLU A 665 -29.43 2.47 -24.34
CA GLU A 665 -29.83 3.54 -25.25
C GLU A 665 -29.77 3.04 -26.69
N SER A 666 -30.85 3.28 -27.45
CA SER A 666 -30.83 3.07 -28.89
C SER A 666 -30.09 4.22 -29.58
N VAL A 667 -28.98 3.88 -30.24
CA VAL A 667 -28.10 4.79 -30.99
C VAL A 667 -27.95 4.30 -32.43
N THR A 668 -27.79 5.24 -33.36
CA THR A 668 -27.44 4.92 -34.75
C THR A 668 -25.95 5.11 -34.92
N VAL A 669 -25.25 4.08 -35.41
CA VAL A 669 -23.82 4.21 -35.73
C VAL A 669 -23.69 4.99 -37.03
N PHE A 670 -22.88 6.04 -37.06
CA PHE A 670 -22.51 6.73 -38.29
C PHE A 670 -21.01 6.64 -38.49
N LYS A 671 -20.60 6.66 -39.75
CA LYS A 671 -19.19 6.80 -40.12
C LYS A 671 -18.88 8.29 -40.19
N ASP A 672 -17.85 8.72 -39.46
CA ASP A 672 -17.43 10.12 -39.49
C ASP A 672 -16.93 10.48 -40.90
N PRO A 673 -17.50 11.48 -41.58
CA PRO A 673 -17.07 11.89 -42.91
C PRO A 673 -15.71 12.61 -42.90
N THR A 674 -15.24 13.03 -41.73
CA THR A 674 -13.98 13.76 -41.57
C THR A 674 -12.80 12.88 -41.95
N GLN A 675 -11.94 13.39 -42.83
CA GLN A 675 -10.65 12.76 -43.12
C GLN A 675 -9.66 13.21 -42.06
N TYR A 676 -9.14 12.24 -41.30
CA TYR A 676 -8.17 12.47 -40.25
C TYR A 676 -6.75 12.20 -40.76
N ASP A 677 -5.79 12.94 -40.21
CA ASP A 677 -4.37 12.66 -40.43
C ASP A 677 -4.03 11.25 -39.90
N ALA A 678 -3.13 10.54 -40.58
CA ALA A 678 -2.60 9.27 -40.10
C ALA A 678 -1.96 9.40 -38.71
N GLU A 679 -1.45 10.59 -38.35
CA GLU A 679 -0.82 10.91 -37.07
C GLU A 679 -1.80 11.24 -35.93
N VAL A 680 -3.12 11.22 -36.16
CA VAL A 680 -4.09 11.47 -35.08
C VAL A 680 -3.97 10.36 -34.02
N PRO A 681 -3.72 10.69 -32.74
CA PRO A 681 -3.65 9.69 -31.70
C PRO A 681 -5.04 9.15 -31.36
N VAL A 682 -5.09 7.84 -31.15
CA VAL A 682 -6.26 7.09 -30.71
C VAL A 682 -5.85 6.29 -29.47
N TYR A 683 -6.70 6.28 -28.44
CA TYR A 683 -6.36 5.84 -27.09
C TYR A 683 -7.13 4.58 -26.70
N PHE A 684 -6.53 3.72 -25.87
CA PHE A 684 -7.20 2.57 -25.27
C PHE A 684 -6.78 2.40 -23.81
N LEU A 685 -7.69 1.84 -23.02
CA LEU A 685 -7.48 1.57 -21.61
C LEU A 685 -7.46 0.08 -21.33
N ILE A 686 -6.61 -0.28 -20.37
CA ILE A 686 -6.51 -1.59 -19.76
C ILE A 686 -6.86 -1.43 -18.29
N VAL A 687 -7.84 -2.19 -17.81
CA VAL A 687 -8.37 -2.10 -16.44
C VAL A 687 -8.27 -3.42 -15.69
N GLU A 688 -8.11 -3.34 -14.37
CA GLU A 688 -8.08 -4.44 -13.41
C GLU A 688 -9.49 -4.69 -12.86
N ASN A 689 -10.31 -5.42 -13.61
CA ASN A 689 -11.60 -5.92 -13.11
C ASN A 689 -12.04 -7.19 -13.83
N GLU A 690 -12.92 -7.96 -13.18
CA GLU A 690 -13.46 -9.21 -13.73
C GLU A 690 -14.32 -9.01 -14.98
N THR A 691 -14.94 -7.84 -15.11
CA THR A 691 -15.85 -7.52 -16.22
C THR A 691 -15.11 -7.12 -17.48
N GLY A 692 -13.89 -6.62 -17.34
CA GLY A 692 -13.13 -6.00 -18.41
C GLY A 692 -13.77 -4.73 -18.94
N THR A 693 -14.48 -3.95 -18.11
CA THR A 693 -15.27 -2.79 -18.58
C THR A 693 -14.87 -1.48 -17.91
N TYR A 694 -15.14 -0.37 -18.60
CA TYR A 694 -15.00 1.00 -18.10
C TYR A 694 -16.03 1.93 -18.75
N ILE A 695 -16.16 3.16 -18.27
CA ILE A 695 -17.14 4.12 -18.77
C ILE A 695 -16.46 5.27 -19.52
N ALA A 696 -16.80 5.46 -20.79
CA ALA A 696 -16.26 6.51 -21.67
C ALA A 696 -17.38 7.27 -22.40
N ASN A 697 -17.41 8.60 -22.26
CA ASN A 697 -18.50 9.47 -22.75
C ASN A 697 -19.89 8.94 -22.35
N ASP A 698 -19.98 8.45 -21.11
CA ASP A 698 -21.16 7.81 -20.51
C ASP A 698 -21.53 6.43 -21.07
N TYR A 699 -20.83 5.91 -22.09
CA TYR A 699 -21.05 4.57 -22.60
C TYR A 699 -20.17 3.55 -21.90
N VAL A 700 -20.68 2.33 -21.75
CA VAL A 700 -19.91 1.22 -21.19
C VAL A 700 -19.06 0.60 -22.29
N CYS A 701 -17.75 0.75 -22.18
CA CYS A 701 -16.74 0.21 -23.09
C CYS A 701 -16.15 -1.09 -22.52
N GLY A 702 -15.73 -2.00 -23.40
CA GLY A 702 -14.89 -3.14 -23.03
C GLY A 702 -13.40 -2.81 -23.22
N HIS A 703 -12.54 -3.34 -22.36
CA HIS A 703 -11.09 -3.35 -22.58
C HIS A 703 -10.72 -4.45 -23.58
N GLU A 704 -9.59 -4.32 -24.26
CA GLU A 704 -9.18 -5.23 -25.33
C GLU A 704 -8.31 -6.40 -24.83
N LEU A 705 -8.30 -6.69 -23.52
CA LEU A 705 -7.54 -7.83 -23.01
C LEU A 705 -8.32 -9.15 -23.14
N PRO A 706 -7.64 -10.25 -23.50
CA PRO A 706 -8.19 -11.58 -23.29
C PRO A 706 -8.37 -11.87 -21.79
N ARG A 707 -9.32 -12.73 -21.44
CA ARG A 707 -9.44 -13.28 -20.07
C ARG A 707 -8.29 -14.25 -19.80
N PHE A 708 -7.17 -13.75 -19.27
CA PHE A 708 -5.95 -14.53 -19.08
C PHE A 708 -6.15 -15.79 -18.22
N GLU A 709 -7.10 -15.78 -17.29
CA GLU A 709 -7.45 -16.89 -16.39
C GLU A 709 -7.94 -18.13 -17.16
N ARG A 710 -8.45 -17.93 -18.38
CA ARG A 710 -8.92 -19.03 -19.24
C ARG A 710 -7.82 -19.64 -20.11
N TRP A 711 -6.61 -19.09 -20.08
CA TRP A 711 -5.56 -19.39 -21.07
C TRP A 711 -4.17 -19.61 -20.44
N PRO A 712 -4.02 -20.59 -19.53
CA PRO A 712 -2.76 -20.90 -18.85
C PRO A 712 -1.62 -21.24 -19.83
N ASN A 713 -1.95 -21.84 -20.97
CA ASN A 713 -0.98 -22.32 -21.96
C ASN A 713 -0.28 -21.19 -22.74
N THR A 714 -0.95 -20.06 -22.95
CA THR A 714 -0.35 -18.89 -23.64
C THR A 714 0.71 -18.23 -22.77
N LEU A 715 0.44 -18.12 -21.46
CA LEU A 715 1.40 -17.62 -20.48
C LEU A 715 2.57 -18.59 -20.30
N ALA A 716 2.30 -19.89 -20.25
CA ALA A 716 3.34 -20.92 -20.24
C ALA A 716 4.20 -20.88 -21.52
N CYS A 717 3.59 -20.64 -22.70
CA CYS A 717 4.33 -20.45 -23.95
C CYS A 717 5.16 -19.17 -23.96
N LEU A 718 4.62 -18.03 -23.52
CA LEU A 718 5.37 -16.78 -23.40
C LEU A 718 6.55 -16.97 -22.43
N GLN A 719 6.32 -17.57 -21.27
CA GLN A 719 7.37 -17.93 -20.32
C GLN A 719 8.41 -18.85 -20.96
N LYS A 720 8.00 -19.89 -21.70
CA LYS A 720 8.90 -20.80 -22.42
C LYS A 720 9.69 -20.11 -23.54
N ILE A 721 9.09 -19.17 -24.26
CA ILE A 721 9.76 -18.34 -25.27
C ILE A 721 10.81 -17.45 -24.59
N PHE A 722 10.45 -16.74 -23.53
CA PHE A 722 11.33 -15.84 -22.80
C PHE A 722 12.43 -16.56 -21.99
N THR A 723 12.21 -17.81 -21.61
CA THR A 723 13.20 -18.65 -20.89
C THR A 723 14.02 -19.55 -21.81
N SER A 724 13.61 -19.75 -23.07
CA SER A 724 14.35 -20.60 -24.01
C SER A 724 15.67 -19.97 -24.44
N ASN A 725 16.72 -20.79 -24.51
CA ASN A 725 18.03 -20.41 -25.03
C ASN A 725 18.01 -20.00 -26.53
N ALA A 726 16.89 -20.15 -27.23
CA ALA A 726 16.71 -19.74 -28.62
C ALA A 726 16.67 -18.20 -28.78
N VAL A 727 16.07 -17.47 -27.82
CA VAL A 727 16.11 -16.00 -27.77
C VAL A 727 17.52 -15.49 -27.48
N LYS A 728 18.33 -16.28 -26.76
CA LYS A 728 19.74 -15.98 -26.47
C LYS A 728 20.69 -16.21 -27.66
N ARG A 729 20.28 -16.94 -28.71
CA ARG A 729 21.17 -17.35 -29.82
C ARG A 729 20.78 -16.83 -31.21
N ASN A 730 19.54 -16.39 -31.43
CA ASN A 730 19.11 -15.91 -32.74
C ASN A 730 19.12 -14.37 -32.84
N SER A 731 19.26 -13.88 -34.08
CA SER A 731 19.42 -12.48 -34.55
C SER A 731 18.36 -11.44 -34.11
N VAL A 732 17.52 -11.77 -33.14
CA VAL A 732 16.67 -10.82 -32.39
C VAL A 732 17.51 -10.02 -31.39
N GLY A 733 18.57 -10.61 -30.82
CA GLY A 733 19.49 -9.93 -29.90
C GLY A 733 20.30 -8.79 -30.54
N GLU A 734 20.50 -8.80 -31.86
CA GLU A 734 21.17 -7.71 -32.59
C GLU A 734 20.26 -6.51 -32.85
N LYS A 735 18.93 -6.66 -32.72
CA LYS A 735 17.94 -5.59 -32.93
C LYS A 735 17.40 -4.99 -31.64
N LEU A 736 17.69 -5.60 -30.49
CA LEU A 736 17.34 -5.08 -29.17
C LEU A 736 18.54 -4.32 -28.63
N SER A 737 18.31 -3.13 -28.07
CA SER A 737 19.41 -2.34 -27.53
C SER A 737 20.07 -3.09 -26.36
N PRO A 738 21.40 -2.94 -26.15
CA PRO A 738 22.09 -3.52 -25.00
C PRO A 738 21.45 -3.14 -23.65
N LEU A 739 20.76 -1.99 -23.60
CA LEU A 739 19.98 -1.54 -22.46
C LEU A 739 18.75 -2.43 -22.22
N ALA A 740 18.02 -2.82 -23.27
CA ALA A 740 16.87 -3.72 -23.16
C ALA A 740 17.29 -5.11 -22.68
N ILE A 741 18.45 -5.61 -23.15
CA ILE A 741 19.00 -6.90 -22.72
C ILE A 741 19.44 -6.84 -21.25
N SER A 742 20.14 -5.78 -20.84
CA SER A 742 20.58 -5.60 -19.44
C SER A 742 19.41 -5.44 -18.47
N GLU A 743 18.37 -4.70 -18.84
CA GLU A 743 17.16 -4.53 -18.01
C GLU A 743 16.32 -5.82 -17.96
N MET A 744 16.30 -6.61 -19.04
CA MET A 744 15.70 -7.95 -19.04
C MET A 744 16.45 -8.92 -18.10
N GLU A 745 17.78 -8.92 -18.13
CA GLU A 745 18.60 -9.74 -17.22
C GLU A 745 18.35 -9.37 -15.75
N LYS A 746 18.28 -8.07 -15.42
CA LYS A 746 17.96 -7.59 -14.07
C LYS A 746 16.57 -8.02 -13.62
N THR A 747 15.60 -8.03 -14.53
CA THR A 747 14.22 -8.42 -14.24
C THR A 747 14.10 -9.91 -13.98
N VAL A 748 14.75 -10.75 -14.80
CA VAL A 748 14.82 -12.21 -14.57
C VAL A 748 15.49 -12.53 -13.23
N ASP A 749 16.58 -11.83 -12.91
CA ASP A 749 17.33 -12.03 -11.67
C ASP A 749 16.53 -11.55 -10.44
N HIS A 750 15.71 -10.50 -10.58
CA HIS A 750 14.80 -10.01 -9.55
C HIS A 750 13.64 -10.98 -9.31
N ILE A 751 13.02 -11.51 -10.37
CA ILE A 751 11.95 -12.51 -10.29
C ILE A 751 12.48 -13.80 -9.64
N ALA A 752 13.66 -14.28 -10.04
CA ALA A 752 14.29 -15.45 -9.44
C ALA A 752 14.56 -15.26 -7.93
N LYS A 753 15.01 -14.07 -7.51
CA LYS A 753 15.24 -13.72 -6.11
C LYS A 753 13.94 -13.61 -5.30
N GLN A 754 12.86 -13.10 -5.89
CA GLN A 754 11.56 -12.99 -5.19
C GLN A 754 10.86 -14.35 -5.09
N LEU A 755 10.97 -15.20 -6.12
CA LEU A 755 10.47 -16.57 -6.10
C LEU A 755 11.26 -17.44 -5.10
N GLY A 756 12.59 -17.30 -5.04
CA GLY A 756 13.44 -17.97 -4.05
C GLY A 756 13.12 -17.60 -2.60
N LYS A 757 12.69 -16.34 -2.35
CA LYS A 757 12.24 -15.87 -1.03
C LYS A 757 10.88 -16.44 -0.61
N LYS A 758 10.05 -16.90 -1.55
CA LYS A 758 8.68 -17.36 -1.28
C LYS A 758 8.52 -18.89 -1.24
N PHE A 759 9.47 -19.66 -1.80
CA PHE A 759 9.32 -21.11 -2.01
C PHE A 759 10.44 -21.99 -1.41
N SER A 760 11.08 -21.59 -0.31
CA SER A 760 12.25 -22.27 0.27
C SER A 760 12.01 -23.66 0.88
N SER A 761 10.91 -24.35 0.59
CA SER A 761 10.73 -25.76 1.03
C SER A 761 10.13 -26.72 0.00
N LYS A 762 9.83 -26.28 -1.23
CA LYS A 762 9.28 -27.17 -2.29
C LYS A 762 9.80 -26.93 -3.72
N SER A 763 10.68 -25.94 -3.90
CA SER A 763 11.28 -25.57 -5.19
C SER A 763 12.05 -26.73 -5.83
N ASP A 764 12.87 -27.43 -5.04
CA ASP A 764 13.90 -28.32 -5.61
C ASP A 764 13.31 -29.65 -6.12
N THR A 765 12.10 -30.02 -5.69
CA THR A 765 11.36 -31.16 -6.23
C THR A 765 10.55 -30.76 -7.46
N PHE A 766 9.86 -29.62 -7.40
CA PHE A 766 9.02 -29.12 -8.49
C PHE A 766 9.82 -28.79 -9.77
N PHE A 767 11.01 -28.19 -9.67
CA PHE A 767 11.84 -27.87 -10.82
C PHE A 767 12.49 -29.12 -11.45
N ASN A 768 12.82 -30.13 -10.65
CA ASN A 768 13.35 -31.41 -11.15
C ASN A 768 12.26 -32.28 -11.80
N ASP A 769 11.01 -32.17 -11.33
CA ASP A 769 9.87 -32.87 -11.93
C ASP A 769 9.46 -32.23 -13.26
N MET A 770 9.47 -30.90 -13.38
CA MET A 770 9.09 -30.22 -14.64
C MET A 770 10.08 -30.42 -15.80
N THR A 771 11.36 -30.69 -15.51
CA THR A 771 12.35 -31.00 -16.54
C THR A 771 12.21 -32.42 -17.13
N ASN A 772 11.40 -33.29 -16.51
CA ASN A 772 11.32 -34.72 -16.85
C ASN A 772 9.92 -35.19 -17.30
N ILE A 773 8.95 -34.29 -17.55
CA ILE A 773 7.61 -34.68 -18.01
C ILE A 773 7.57 -34.75 -19.55
N GLU A 774 7.36 -35.95 -20.08
CA GLU A 774 6.97 -36.14 -21.49
C GLU A 774 5.51 -35.69 -21.72
N PRO A 775 5.14 -35.28 -22.96
CA PRO A 775 4.00 -34.38 -23.21
C PRO A 775 2.59 -34.98 -22.99
N GLU A 776 2.45 -36.25 -22.64
CA GLU A 776 1.16 -36.97 -22.81
C GLU A 776 0.29 -37.11 -21.54
N GLY A 777 0.64 -36.48 -20.43
CA GLY A 777 -0.14 -36.65 -19.20
C GLY A 777 -0.19 -35.43 -18.30
N ILE A 778 -1.03 -34.44 -18.63
CA ILE A 778 -1.37 -33.35 -17.70
C ILE A 778 -2.89 -33.24 -17.62
N SER A 779 -3.46 -33.56 -16.46
CA SER A 779 -4.89 -33.36 -16.19
C SER A 779 -5.17 -31.89 -15.84
N THR A 780 -6.27 -31.37 -16.38
CA THR A 780 -6.65 -29.95 -16.43
C THR A 780 -7.09 -29.35 -15.09
N GLU A 781 -7.36 -30.15 -14.07
CA GLU A 781 -7.91 -29.67 -12.78
C GLU A 781 -6.84 -29.20 -11.79
N PHE A 782 -5.57 -29.61 -11.95
CA PHE A 782 -4.51 -29.27 -10.98
C PHE A 782 -3.86 -27.88 -11.23
N MET A 783 -4.06 -27.28 -12.41
CA MET A 783 -3.38 -26.03 -12.80
C MET A 783 -4.12 -24.73 -12.47
N ALA A 784 -5.43 -24.75 -12.18
CA ALA A 784 -6.22 -23.52 -12.09
C ALA A 784 -5.92 -22.66 -10.84
N ALA A 785 -5.60 -23.29 -9.69
CA ALA A 785 -5.41 -22.57 -8.43
C ALA A 785 -4.02 -21.90 -8.32
N ASP A 786 -2.96 -22.53 -8.82
CA ASP A 786 -1.59 -22.02 -8.71
C ASP A 786 -1.24 -20.97 -9.78
N LEU A 787 -1.89 -21.04 -10.95
CA LEU A 787 -1.63 -20.10 -12.04
C LEU A 787 -2.26 -18.72 -11.82
N SER A 788 -3.34 -18.67 -11.03
CA SER A 788 -4.02 -17.43 -10.62
C SER A 788 -3.10 -16.52 -9.80
N LEU A 789 -2.25 -17.11 -8.95
CA LEU A 789 -1.26 -16.39 -8.14
C LEU A 789 -0.07 -15.90 -8.99
N TYR A 790 0.29 -16.66 -10.02
CA TYR A 790 1.35 -16.32 -10.98
C TYR A 790 0.93 -15.13 -11.87
N LEU A 791 -0.33 -15.11 -12.28
CA LEU A 791 -0.95 -14.04 -13.08
C LEU A 791 -1.00 -12.70 -12.36
N ALA A 792 -1.39 -12.70 -11.08
CA ALA A 792 -1.40 -11.49 -10.25
C ALA A 792 0.00 -10.87 -10.13
N THR A 793 1.04 -11.71 -10.02
CA THR A 793 2.43 -11.26 -9.90
C THR A 793 2.98 -10.72 -11.23
N MET A 794 2.57 -11.30 -12.37
CA MET A 794 2.93 -10.77 -13.69
C MET A 794 2.23 -9.44 -14.02
N MET A 795 0.98 -9.28 -13.59
CA MET A 795 0.21 -8.05 -13.73
C MET A 795 0.85 -6.88 -12.96
N GLU A 796 1.43 -7.14 -11.78
CA GLU A 796 2.20 -6.15 -11.02
C GLU A 796 3.52 -5.73 -11.72
N MET A 797 4.07 -6.53 -12.65
CA MET A 797 5.32 -6.19 -13.34
C MET A 797 5.13 -5.30 -14.59
N LEU A 798 3.91 -5.12 -15.08
CA LEU A 798 3.60 -4.39 -16.32
C LEU A 798 3.45 -2.86 -16.12
N HIS A 799 4.02 -2.32 -15.04
CA HIS A 799 3.85 -0.92 -14.61
C HIS A 799 4.50 0.16 -15.50
N ASP A 800 5.19 -0.20 -16.60
CA ASP A 800 5.79 0.76 -17.53
C ASP A 800 5.07 0.74 -18.89
N ASN A 801 4.70 1.92 -19.41
CA ASN A 801 3.86 2.08 -20.62
C ASN A 801 4.43 1.39 -21.88
N TYR A 802 5.75 1.18 -21.93
CA TYR A 802 6.41 0.46 -23.03
C TYR A 802 6.20 -1.06 -22.96
N TRP A 803 6.09 -1.65 -21.77
CA TRP A 803 6.02 -3.10 -21.60
C TRP A 803 4.63 -3.67 -21.84
N SER A 804 3.57 -2.95 -21.47
CA SER A 804 2.18 -3.36 -21.80
C SER A 804 1.94 -3.35 -23.31
N THR A 805 2.44 -2.32 -24.01
CA THR A 805 2.40 -2.23 -25.48
C THR A 805 3.21 -3.34 -26.13
N PHE A 806 4.44 -3.61 -25.65
CA PHE A 806 5.30 -4.69 -26.17
C PHE A 806 4.72 -6.08 -25.91
N ALA A 807 4.15 -6.33 -24.73
CA ALA A 807 3.48 -7.58 -24.40
C ALA A 807 2.25 -7.81 -25.28
N MET A 808 1.44 -6.77 -25.54
CA MET A 808 0.31 -6.84 -26.48
C MET A 808 0.76 -7.06 -27.92
N LEU A 809 1.89 -6.49 -28.34
CA LEU A 809 2.45 -6.69 -29.69
C LEU A 809 2.97 -8.12 -29.89
N ILE A 810 3.67 -8.67 -28.89
CA ILE A 810 4.09 -10.07 -28.88
C ILE A 810 2.86 -10.99 -28.83
N TYR A 811 1.88 -10.66 -28.00
CA TYR A 811 0.62 -11.39 -27.89
C TYR A 811 -0.12 -11.45 -29.24
N GLY A 812 -0.33 -10.31 -29.92
CA GLY A 812 -0.97 -10.26 -31.22
C GLY A 812 -0.19 -11.01 -32.31
N ARG A 813 1.15 -10.95 -32.29
CA ARG A 813 2.02 -11.70 -33.23
C ARG A 813 1.97 -13.20 -32.99
N CYS A 814 2.09 -13.65 -31.74
CA CYS A 814 2.01 -15.06 -31.35
C CYS A 814 0.60 -15.61 -31.59
N GLY A 815 -0.44 -14.82 -31.31
CA GLY A 815 -1.83 -15.17 -31.56
C GLY A 815 -2.14 -15.41 -33.04
N ASN A 816 -1.66 -14.52 -33.92
CA ASN A 816 -1.79 -14.71 -35.37
C ASN A 816 -1.04 -15.98 -35.85
N LEU A 817 0.18 -16.22 -35.34
CA LEU A 817 0.95 -17.44 -35.66
C LEU A 817 0.24 -18.72 -35.20
N ILE A 818 -0.32 -18.73 -33.99
CA ILE A 818 -1.06 -19.88 -33.45
C ILE A 818 -2.36 -20.08 -34.22
N ARG A 819 -3.10 -19.01 -34.53
CA ARG A 819 -4.32 -19.09 -35.36
C ARG A 819 -4.00 -19.66 -36.73
N ASP A 820 -2.96 -19.18 -37.41
CA ASP A 820 -2.56 -19.68 -38.71
C ASP A 820 -2.18 -21.17 -38.64
N VAL A 821 -1.55 -21.63 -37.54
CA VAL A 821 -1.26 -23.05 -37.31
C VAL A 821 -2.54 -23.85 -37.05
N LEU A 822 -3.48 -23.34 -36.26
CA LEU A 822 -4.76 -24.00 -35.95
C LEU A 822 -5.69 -24.05 -37.18
N ASP A 823 -5.71 -23.01 -37.99
CA ASP A 823 -6.47 -22.95 -39.24
C ASP A 823 -5.82 -23.86 -40.31
N ASN A 824 -4.49 -23.92 -40.37
CA ASN A 824 -3.78 -24.91 -41.19
C ASN A 824 -3.97 -26.35 -40.68
N GLN A 825 -4.14 -26.57 -39.38
CA GLN A 825 -4.48 -27.89 -38.81
C GLN A 825 -5.94 -28.28 -39.08
N LYS A 826 -6.87 -27.32 -39.06
CA LYS A 826 -8.26 -27.51 -39.52
C LYS A 826 -8.34 -27.80 -41.02
N GLN A 827 -7.45 -27.21 -41.83
CA GLN A 827 -7.33 -27.57 -43.25
C GLN A 827 -6.63 -28.94 -43.47
N LYS A 828 -5.66 -29.30 -42.61
CA LYS A 828 -4.98 -30.61 -42.66
C LYS A 828 -5.83 -31.79 -42.15
N THR A 829 -6.92 -31.54 -41.43
CA THR A 829 -7.87 -32.60 -41.01
C THR A 829 -8.78 -33.11 -42.14
N VAL A 830 -8.56 -32.69 -43.40
CA VAL A 830 -9.28 -33.18 -44.59
C VAL A 830 -8.40 -34.06 -45.51
N SER A 831 -7.13 -34.34 -45.19
CA SER A 831 -6.36 -35.32 -45.98
C SER A 831 -5.40 -36.13 -45.12
N SER A 832 -5.87 -37.29 -44.70
CA SER A 832 -5.08 -38.31 -44.00
C SER A 832 -4.29 -39.14 -45.01
N SER A 833 -3.02 -38.83 -45.23
CA SER A 833 -1.97 -39.83 -45.51
C SER A 833 -0.60 -39.16 -45.61
N VAL A 834 0.42 -39.86 -45.11
CA VAL A 834 1.87 -39.59 -45.19
C VAL A 834 2.46 -38.87 -43.98
N LEU A 835 2.69 -39.67 -42.92
CA LEU A 835 3.69 -39.41 -41.89
C LEU A 835 4.70 -40.57 -41.93
N LEU A 836 5.79 -40.37 -42.67
CA LEU A 836 7.04 -41.11 -42.52
C LEU A 836 8.17 -40.18 -42.95
N THR A 837 9.06 -39.89 -41.99
CA THR A 837 10.30 -39.07 -42.07
C THR A 837 10.14 -37.56 -41.82
N LEU A 838 10.10 -37.19 -40.54
CA LEU A 838 10.99 -36.17 -39.93
C LEU A 838 10.99 -36.34 -38.41
#